data_AF-A0A8H4XJ66-F1
#
_entry.id   AF-A0A8H4XJ66-F1
#
_cell.length_a   1.000
_cell.length_b   1.000
_cell.length_c   1.000
_cell.angle_alpha   90.00
_cell.angle_beta   90.00
_cell.angle_gamma   90.00
#
_symmetry.space_group_name_H-M   'P 1'
#
loop_
_entity.id
_entity.type
_entity.pdbx_description
1 polymer ?
#
loop_
_entity_poly.entity_id
_entity_poly.type
_entity_poly.pdbx_seq_one_letter_code
_entity_poly.pdbx_strand_id
1 'polypeptide(L)'
;MTLVSEFVRPSLTLSLSALQAHSLLGPCPLYLHNSRPQLKLGLGIIANAHHSQVRRLDAYLDRLPVLSEEPSEDGIPEADEHGFAVANAFSAPRLDLLLHIIQSLGTTSSSQPLLPAWRIRSLLTSSGIPAASNVVVREAHDDDSKSPYENEIEWLLVSKATIQLHGVILNTLLDQIIPLSDGIWYWDDVLGSYSYSSLYAVQTSPLRLWAWSHDVYTASKLRIRAGSLQHAPGELVDSTATGLSQQWKQFYGIVQDSIRERSFANIQRRVLSPVAFCRAEARRKQNHLKKLREITASGLGVLMDEGLQFGPDDDKAELQDHHDLKGVVERSVALMDMVLKEVSSLDVNIGDFEDKVFAGVEEDPELSVHLEDSTATDRPAILARRLLNIMDKTLPEHLTAMRTLAKDNGRPATLVRYWLPAAIGLLSSTTILRILVHRKADIMNWFVDFGATVRDFWFNWVVQPTEKIVSTIRHDKTSEIAIMSRDSLKADRESLERMVVDFALDKPHYATEAGSSLNDVQVAEIRGKVAEGDVTPVLRAFEKDLRSPFMGTLRGDLVRSLLIQVQKTKVDLEVAMTGIDSLLKSQELVFGFVGLTPGVLVSYSILRYLRGVFGGRTGQRQTRKAGKAVRILRNIDRILSEARPTETNLLSYKDHGLLLCEVHVLRNLVDKLMPRGVAREFLEDLGDLSNMKGIQLQTRALERIRWAYARWLK
;
A
#
# COMPACT_ATOMS: atom_id res chain seq x y z
N MET A 1 29.00 1.43 38.80
CA MET A 1 29.08 2.88 39.06
C MET A 1 28.66 3.59 37.77
N THR A 2 27.41 4.08 37.61
CA THR A 2 26.94 5.47 37.93
C THR A 2 27.88 6.55 37.36
N LEU A 3 27.50 7.58 36.55
CA LEU A 3 26.29 8.39 36.28
C LEU A 3 26.52 9.15 34.92
N VAL A 4 25.56 9.30 33.99
CA VAL A 4 24.60 10.43 33.72
C VAL A 4 25.16 11.72 33.09
N SER A 5 24.72 12.01 31.85
CA SER A 5 24.18 13.30 31.30
C SER A 5 23.80 13.03 29.82
N GLU A 6 22.58 13.03 29.28
CA GLU A 6 21.41 13.93 29.27
C GLU A 6 21.61 15.31 28.58
N PHE A 7 20.59 15.71 27.77
CA PHE A 7 20.35 16.97 27.01
C PHE A 7 21.01 17.08 25.60
N VAL A 8 20.37 17.40 24.45
CA VAL A 8 19.03 17.83 23.98
C VAL A 8 18.85 17.46 22.49
N ARG A 9 17.65 17.03 22.07
CA ARG A 9 17.18 17.09 20.66
C ARG A 9 15.95 17.98 20.57
N PRO A 10 15.86 18.95 19.65
CA PRO A 10 14.58 19.55 19.28
C PRO A 10 14.01 18.87 18.04
N SER A 11 12.77 18.42 18.19
CA SER A 11 11.92 17.83 17.17
C SER A 11 10.79 18.80 16.84
N LEU A 12 10.81 19.43 15.66
CA LEU A 12 9.66 20.13 15.08
C LEU A 12 9.75 20.08 13.55
N THR A 13 8.99 19.17 12.94
CA THR A 13 8.64 19.23 11.52
C THR A 13 7.11 19.40 11.42
N LEU A 14 6.70 20.65 11.27
CA LEU A 14 5.31 21.03 10.98
C LEU A 14 5.05 20.85 9.49
N SER A 15 4.15 19.94 9.15
CA SER A 15 3.58 19.81 7.81
C SER A 15 2.51 20.89 7.60
N LEU A 16 2.81 21.84 6.72
CA LEU A 16 1.86 22.78 6.13
C LEU A 16 1.04 22.05 5.05
N SER A 17 -0.28 21.97 5.23
CA SER A 17 -1.27 22.00 4.13
C SER A 17 -2.69 21.84 4.68
N ALA A 18 -3.29 22.94 5.17
CA ALA A 18 -4.74 23.06 5.32
C ALA A 18 -5.13 24.53 5.57
N LEU A 19 -5.49 25.26 4.50
CA LEU A 19 -6.31 26.47 4.62
C LEU A 19 -6.85 26.87 3.25
N GLN A 20 -8.04 26.37 2.91
CA GLN A 20 -9.05 27.18 2.21
C GLN A 20 -10.43 26.54 2.37
N ALA A 21 -11.22 27.07 3.30
CA ALA A 21 -12.66 26.82 3.39
C ALA A 21 -13.35 28.02 4.07
N HIS A 22 -13.96 28.87 3.25
CA HIS A 22 -15.12 29.73 3.51
C HIS A 22 -15.75 29.87 2.11
N SER A 23 -17.04 29.77 1.85
CA SER A 23 -18.26 29.83 2.65
C SER A 23 -19.41 29.53 1.67
N LEU A 24 -20.49 28.89 2.11
CA LEU A 24 -21.88 29.27 1.80
C LEU A 24 -22.85 28.21 2.36
N LEU A 25 -23.75 28.68 3.23
CA LEU A 25 -24.87 27.97 3.84
C LEU A 25 -26.05 27.87 2.84
N GLY A 26 -26.75 26.73 2.86
CA GLY A 26 -28.08 26.54 2.24
C GLY A 26 -28.48 25.06 2.23
N PRO A 27 -29.78 24.70 2.43
CA PRO A 27 -30.19 23.55 3.24
C PRO A 27 -30.34 22.21 2.49
N CYS A 28 -30.42 21.11 3.28
CA CYS A 28 -30.62 19.72 2.87
C CYS A 28 -31.75 19.51 1.84
N PRO A 29 -31.63 18.46 1.00
CA PRO A 29 -32.40 17.26 1.32
C PRO A 29 -31.63 15.93 1.14
N LEU A 30 -32.16 14.91 1.81
CA LEU A 30 -31.83 13.48 1.70
C LEU A 30 -31.39 13.02 0.30
N TYR A 31 -30.19 12.46 0.18
CA TYR A 31 -29.83 11.62 -0.96
C TYR A 31 -28.98 10.42 -0.52
N LEU A 32 -29.50 9.22 -0.82
CA LEU A 32 -28.83 7.93 -0.75
C LEU A 32 -27.42 8.04 -1.34
N HIS A 33 -26.41 7.66 -0.56
CA HIS A 33 -25.03 7.65 -1.04
C HIS A 33 -24.79 6.43 -1.94
N ASN A 34 -25.06 6.63 -3.22
CA ASN A 34 -24.60 5.81 -4.33
C ASN A 34 -23.05 5.83 -4.32
N SER A 35 -22.45 4.70 -3.97
CA SER A 35 -21.00 4.53 -3.92
C SER A 35 -20.43 4.56 -5.34
N ARG A 36 -19.78 5.67 -5.72
CA ARG A 36 -19.07 5.75 -7.01
C ARG A 36 -17.92 4.72 -7.04
N PRO A 37 -17.73 4.01 -8.17
CA PRO A 37 -16.74 2.97 -8.32
C PRO A 37 -15.39 3.59 -8.64
N GLN A 38 -14.49 3.66 -7.68
CA GLN A 38 -13.08 3.95 -7.95
C GLN A 38 -12.34 2.62 -8.13
N LEU A 39 -11.97 2.35 -9.39
CA LEU A 39 -10.96 1.37 -9.83
C LEU A 39 -11.26 -0.12 -9.58
N LYS A 40 -12.31 -0.63 -10.25
CA LYS A 40 -12.49 -2.06 -10.57
C LYS A 40 -11.64 -2.48 -11.78
N LEU A 41 -10.31 -2.48 -11.69
CA LEU A 41 -9.45 -3.02 -12.75
C LEU A 41 -8.42 -4.07 -12.28
N GLY A 42 -8.48 -4.51 -11.02
CA GLY A 42 -7.58 -5.55 -10.46
C GLY A 42 -8.27 -6.84 -9.98
N LEU A 43 -9.61 -6.91 -10.01
CA LEU A 43 -10.37 -8.00 -9.38
C LEU A 43 -10.44 -9.32 -10.19
N GLY A 44 -9.83 -9.39 -11.38
CA GLY A 44 -10.22 -10.37 -12.41
C GLY A 44 -9.58 -11.76 -12.42
N ILE A 45 -8.85 -12.25 -11.41
CA ILE A 45 -8.07 -13.50 -11.54
C ILE A 45 -8.24 -14.55 -10.41
N ILE A 46 -8.80 -14.26 -9.21
CA ILE A 46 -9.32 -15.32 -8.28
C ILE A 46 -10.78 -15.65 -8.61
N ALA A 47 -11.44 -14.70 -9.27
CA ALA A 47 -12.43 -14.96 -10.28
C ALA A 47 -12.18 -16.25 -11.09
N ASN A 48 -10.94 -16.66 -11.40
CA ASN A 48 -10.75 -17.81 -12.27
C ASN A 48 -11.08 -19.17 -11.64
N ALA A 49 -11.03 -19.40 -10.33
CA ALA A 49 -11.37 -20.74 -9.81
C ALA A 49 -12.90 -20.92 -9.75
N HIS A 50 -13.60 -20.14 -8.94
CA HIS A 50 -15.06 -20.23 -8.85
C HIS A 50 -15.81 -19.60 -10.02
N HIS A 51 -15.29 -18.56 -10.69
CA HIS A 51 -15.95 -18.14 -11.93
C HIS A 51 -15.61 -19.06 -13.10
N SER A 52 -14.50 -19.84 -13.07
CA SER A 52 -14.39 -20.96 -14.02
C SER A 52 -15.29 -22.10 -13.64
N GLN A 53 -15.54 -22.37 -12.35
CA GLN A 53 -16.56 -23.32 -11.92
C GLN A 53 -17.94 -22.85 -12.40
N VAL A 54 -18.39 -21.65 -12.04
CA VAL A 54 -19.64 -21.05 -12.55
C VAL A 54 -19.71 -21.08 -14.08
N ARG A 55 -18.62 -20.74 -14.79
CA ARG A 55 -18.60 -20.81 -16.27
C ARG A 55 -18.64 -22.25 -16.81
N ARG A 56 -17.99 -23.21 -16.15
CA ARG A 56 -18.04 -24.63 -16.51
C ARG A 56 -19.45 -25.18 -16.30
N LEU A 57 -20.08 -24.82 -15.19
CA LEU A 57 -21.45 -25.19 -14.85
C LEU A 57 -22.44 -24.54 -15.84
N ASP A 58 -22.23 -23.26 -16.19
CA ASP A 58 -23.01 -22.52 -17.21
C ASP A 58 -22.85 -23.18 -18.59
N ALA A 59 -21.62 -23.51 -18.99
CA ALA A 59 -21.33 -24.22 -20.25
C ALA A 59 -21.84 -25.67 -20.27
N TYR A 60 -21.95 -26.32 -19.12
CA TYR A 60 -22.58 -27.63 -18.98
C TYR A 60 -24.09 -27.53 -19.18
N LEU A 61 -24.74 -26.55 -18.56
CA LEU A 61 -26.17 -26.29 -18.77
C LEU A 61 -26.50 -25.89 -20.22
N ASP A 62 -25.62 -25.14 -20.89
CA ASP A 62 -25.81 -24.76 -22.29
C ASP A 62 -25.64 -25.95 -23.27
N ARG A 63 -25.08 -27.09 -22.82
CA ARG A 63 -24.92 -28.34 -23.61
C ARG A 63 -26.09 -29.32 -23.45
N LEU A 64 -27.05 -29.05 -22.55
CA LEU A 64 -28.18 -29.95 -22.34
C LEU A 64 -29.10 -29.98 -23.58
N PRO A 65 -29.71 -31.14 -23.90
CA PRO A 65 -30.45 -31.39 -25.15
C PRO A 65 -31.61 -30.44 -25.43
N VAL A 66 -32.13 -29.76 -24.41
CA VAL A 66 -33.17 -28.72 -24.52
C VAL A 66 -32.67 -27.48 -25.31
N LEU A 67 -31.34 -27.27 -25.39
CA LEU A 67 -30.70 -26.13 -26.08
C LEU A 67 -29.84 -26.53 -27.30
N SER A 68 -29.47 -27.81 -27.46
CA SER A 68 -28.61 -28.25 -28.56
C SER A 68 -29.42 -28.60 -29.82
N GLU A 69 -29.51 -27.66 -30.76
CA GLU A 69 -29.74 -27.96 -32.16
C GLU A 69 -28.46 -28.61 -32.75
N GLU A 70 -28.32 -29.93 -32.70
CA GLU A 70 -27.52 -30.62 -33.71
C GLU A 70 -28.45 -31.43 -34.63
N PRO A 71 -28.42 -31.18 -35.95
CA PRO A 71 -29.14 -32.03 -36.89
C PRO A 71 -28.43 -33.38 -36.92
N SER A 72 -29.09 -34.42 -36.42
CA SER A 72 -28.61 -35.79 -36.56
C SER A 72 -28.58 -36.17 -38.05
N GLU A 73 -27.39 -36.15 -38.65
CA GLU A 73 -27.05 -36.98 -39.80
C GLU A 73 -26.93 -38.42 -39.31
N ASP A 74 -28.06 -39.11 -39.12
CA ASP A 74 -28.18 -40.54 -39.42
C ASP A 74 -29.64 -40.96 -39.32
N GLY A 75 -30.19 -41.36 -40.47
CA GLY A 75 -31.60 -41.64 -40.65
C GLY A 75 -32.03 -42.99 -40.07
N ILE A 76 -32.90 -42.95 -39.06
CA ILE A 76 -33.90 -43.99 -38.78
C ILE A 76 -35.17 -43.27 -38.29
N PRO A 77 -36.36 -43.46 -38.91
CA PRO A 77 -37.55 -42.70 -38.58
C PRO A 77 -38.33 -43.35 -37.43
N GLU A 78 -38.02 -42.97 -36.19
CA GLU A 78 -38.91 -43.16 -35.02
C GLU A 78 -38.87 -41.92 -34.11
N ALA A 79 -39.23 -40.74 -34.65
CA ALA A 79 -39.24 -39.49 -33.87
C ALA A 79 -40.30 -38.45 -34.33
N ASP A 80 -41.44 -38.89 -34.87
CA ASP A 80 -42.47 -37.96 -35.36
C ASP A 80 -43.31 -37.29 -34.25
N GLU A 81 -43.28 -37.75 -32.99
CA GLU A 81 -43.98 -37.09 -31.87
C GLU A 81 -43.18 -35.97 -31.20
N HIS A 82 -41.85 -36.08 -31.10
CA HIS A 82 -41.01 -35.04 -30.47
C HIS A 82 -40.75 -33.86 -31.41
N GLY A 83 -40.59 -34.09 -32.72
CA GLY A 83 -40.41 -33.01 -33.70
C GLY A 83 -41.63 -32.10 -33.86
N PHE A 84 -42.84 -32.67 -33.80
CA PHE A 84 -44.10 -31.89 -33.89
C PHE A 84 -44.42 -31.11 -32.62
N ALA A 85 -44.08 -31.63 -31.42
CA ALA A 85 -44.25 -30.93 -30.16
C ALA A 85 -43.28 -29.73 -30.03
N VAL A 86 -42.03 -29.90 -30.49
CA VAL A 86 -41.01 -28.84 -30.49
C VAL A 86 -41.40 -27.71 -31.47
N ALA A 87 -41.84 -28.03 -32.69
CA ALA A 87 -42.28 -27.03 -33.67
C ALA A 87 -43.52 -26.24 -33.22
N ASN A 88 -44.47 -26.87 -32.53
CA ASN A 88 -45.62 -26.18 -31.93
C ASN A 88 -45.26 -25.41 -30.65
N ALA A 89 -44.27 -25.84 -29.86
CA ALA A 89 -43.83 -25.13 -28.67
C ALA A 89 -43.14 -23.79 -28.99
N PHE A 90 -42.36 -23.72 -30.08
CA PHE A 90 -41.75 -22.47 -30.59
C PHE A 90 -42.76 -21.43 -31.09
N SER A 91 -44.06 -21.76 -31.17
CA SER A 91 -45.10 -20.80 -31.57
C SER A 91 -45.63 -19.93 -30.41
N ALA A 92 -45.22 -20.19 -29.16
CA ALA A 92 -45.67 -19.47 -27.98
C ALA A 92 -44.74 -18.29 -27.61
N PRO A 93 -45.21 -17.02 -27.59
CA PRO A 93 -44.38 -15.84 -27.31
C PRO A 93 -43.77 -15.80 -25.89
N ARG A 94 -44.29 -16.63 -24.98
CA ARG A 94 -43.76 -16.81 -23.62
C ARG A 94 -42.45 -17.59 -23.60
N LEU A 95 -42.31 -18.57 -24.49
CA LEU A 95 -41.13 -19.45 -24.55
C LEU A 95 -39.91 -18.67 -25.06
N ASP A 96 -40.09 -17.87 -26.11
CA ASP A 96 -39.06 -16.96 -26.65
C ASP A 96 -38.56 -15.97 -25.60
N LEU A 97 -39.47 -15.45 -24.77
CA LEU A 97 -39.13 -14.56 -23.67
C LEU A 97 -38.28 -15.29 -22.61
N LEU A 98 -38.64 -16.52 -22.25
CA LEU A 98 -37.86 -17.33 -21.29
C LEU A 98 -36.48 -17.69 -21.83
N LEU A 99 -36.38 -18.09 -23.10
CA LEU A 99 -35.10 -18.38 -23.77
C LEU A 99 -34.21 -17.13 -23.84
N HIS A 100 -34.78 -15.96 -24.14
CA HIS A 100 -34.02 -14.70 -24.11
C HIS A 100 -33.54 -14.35 -22.69
N ILE A 101 -34.37 -14.59 -21.67
CA ILE A 101 -33.96 -14.42 -20.27
C ILE A 101 -32.82 -15.37 -19.91
N ILE A 102 -32.89 -16.65 -20.31
CA ILE A 102 -31.83 -17.65 -20.09
C ILE A 102 -30.52 -17.23 -20.76
N GLN A 103 -30.58 -16.72 -21.99
CA GLN A 103 -29.40 -16.18 -22.68
C GLN A 103 -28.83 -14.97 -21.94
N SER A 104 -29.69 -14.11 -21.39
CA SER A 104 -29.27 -12.93 -20.62
C SER A 104 -28.72 -13.25 -19.22
N LEU A 105 -29.10 -14.41 -18.66
CA LEU A 105 -28.57 -14.99 -17.41
C LEU A 105 -27.22 -15.69 -17.64
N GLY A 106 -26.89 -16.04 -18.89
CA GLY A 106 -25.64 -16.69 -19.29
C GLY A 106 -24.43 -15.78 -19.36
N THR A 107 -23.26 -16.36 -19.12
CA THR A 107 -21.98 -15.66 -19.00
C THR A 107 -21.27 -15.52 -20.35
N THR A 108 -21.73 -14.61 -21.21
CA THR A 108 -21.11 -14.42 -22.54
C THR A 108 -19.73 -13.74 -22.52
N SER A 109 -19.32 -13.13 -21.40
CA SER A 109 -18.11 -12.30 -21.33
C SER A 109 -17.02 -12.87 -20.42
N SER A 110 -15.82 -13.01 -20.98
CA SER A 110 -14.63 -13.50 -20.26
C SER A 110 -14.22 -12.62 -19.08
N SER A 111 -14.56 -11.32 -19.13
CA SER A 111 -14.13 -10.26 -18.20
C SER A 111 -15.10 -9.98 -17.04
N GLN A 112 -16.38 -10.38 -17.14
CA GLN A 112 -17.40 -10.23 -16.10
C GLN A 112 -18.32 -11.45 -16.05
N PRO A 113 -17.88 -12.55 -15.41
CA PRO A 113 -18.61 -13.81 -15.41
C PRO A 113 -19.73 -13.90 -14.34
N LEU A 114 -19.93 -12.88 -13.50
CA LEU A 114 -21.02 -12.87 -12.51
C LEU A 114 -21.95 -11.69 -12.76
N LEU A 115 -23.25 -11.98 -12.83
CA LEU A 115 -24.29 -10.95 -12.87
C LEU A 115 -24.53 -10.40 -11.45
N PRO A 116 -24.78 -9.09 -11.29
CA PRO A 116 -25.10 -8.55 -9.98
C PRO A 116 -26.48 -9.04 -9.50
N ALA A 117 -26.64 -9.26 -8.19
CA ALA A 117 -27.86 -9.81 -7.58
C ALA A 117 -29.16 -9.08 -8.00
N TRP A 118 -29.13 -7.76 -8.14
CA TRP A 118 -30.29 -6.99 -8.59
C TRP A 118 -30.74 -7.33 -10.01
N ARG A 119 -29.79 -7.69 -10.89
CA ARG A 119 -30.08 -8.06 -12.28
C ARG A 119 -30.66 -9.47 -12.33
N ILE A 120 -30.10 -10.40 -11.56
CA ILE A 120 -30.66 -11.75 -11.39
C ILE A 120 -32.10 -11.66 -10.86
N ARG A 121 -32.33 -10.84 -9.83
CA ARG A 121 -33.68 -10.54 -9.31
C ARG A 121 -34.60 -9.99 -10.39
N SER A 122 -34.17 -9.00 -11.16
CA SER A 122 -35.02 -8.41 -12.21
C SER A 122 -35.40 -9.44 -13.28
N LEU A 123 -34.47 -10.33 -13.66
CA LEU A 123 -34.66 -11.37 -14.66
C LEU A 123 -35.58 -12.50 -14.16
N LEU A 124 -35.43 -12.90 -12.90
CA LEU A 124 -36.33 -13.86 -12.23
C LEU A 124 -37.74 -13.30 -11.99
N THR A 125 -37.87 -11.98 -11.80
CA THR A 125 -39.19 -11.35 -11.64
C THR A 125 -39.86 -11.17 -13.01
N SER A 126 -39.09 -10.83 -14.04
CA SER A 126 -39.61 -10.68 -15.40
C SER A 126 -40.01 -11.99 -16.06
N SER A 127 -39.49 -13.13 -15.60
CA SER A 127 -39.87 -14.45 -16.14
C SER A 127 -41.27 -14.90 -15.70
N GLY A 128 -41.91 -14.26 -14.70
CA GLY A 128 -43.26 -14.59 -14.25
C GLY A 128 -43.41 -15.92 -13.50
N ILE A 129 -42.40 -16.78 -13.53
CA ILE A 129 -42.30 -18.07 -12.82
C ILE A 129 -42.68 -17.97 -11.33
N PRO A 130 -42.16 -17.02 -10.52
CA PRO A 130 -42.50 -16.95 -9.10
C PRO A 130 -43.96 -16.53 -8.84
N ALA A 131 -44.68 -15.97 -9.82
CA ALA A 131 -46.08 -15.57 -9.67
C ALA A 131 -47.07 -16.71 -9.96
N ALA A 132 -46.65 -17.76 -10.67
CA ALA A 132 -47.52 -18.82 -11.17
C ALA A 132 -48.22 -19.65 -10.05
N SER A 133 -47.56 -19.90 -8.91
CA SER A 133 -48.14 -20.72 -7.83
C SER A 133 -49.02 -19.95 -6.82
N ASN A 134 -49.29 -18.65 -7.02
CA ASN A 134 -50.25 -17.89 -6.19
C ASN A 134 -51.70 -17.98 -6.72
N VAL A 135 -51.95 -18.70 -7.81
CA VAL A 135 -53.31 -19.00 -8.26
C VAL A 135 -53.85 -20.19 -7.46
N VAL A 136 -54.01 -20.00 -6.15
CA VAL A 136 -54.90 -20.85 -5.36
C VAL A 136 -56.32 -20.38 -5.70
N VAL A 137 -57.06 -21.26 -6.39
CA VAL A 137 -58.43 -21.12 -6.90
C VAL A 137 -58.59 -20.25 -8.17
N ARG A 138 -58.13 -20.74 -9.33
CA ARG A 138 -58.91 -20.55 -10.56
C ARG A 138 -59.58 -21.87 -10.88
N GLU A 139 -60.91 -21.81 -10.92
CA GLU A 139 -61.81 -22.87 -11.30
C GLU A 139 -61.28 -23.59 -12.55
N ALA A 140 -61.35 -24.91 -12.51
CA ALA A 140 -61.02 -25.81 -13.60
C ALA A 140 -61.75 -25.38 -14.88
N HIS A 141 -61.03 -24.71 -15.77
CA HIS A 141 -61.33 -24.71 -17.18
C HIS A 141 -60.16 -25.40 -17.88
N ASP A 142 -60.48 -26.55 -18.47
CA ASP A 142 -59.67 -27.36 -19.37
C ASP A 142 -59.00 -26.47 -20.45
N ASP A 143 -57.68 -26.23 -20.32
CA ASP A 143 -56.69 -26.20 -21.42
C ASP A 143 -55.25 -25.83 -20.97
N ASP A 144 -55.00 -25.48 -19.71
CA ASP A 144 -53.69 -24.92 -19.27
C ASP A 144 -52.77 -25.98 -18.61
N SER A 145 -52.72 -27.20 -19.15
CA SER A 145 -51.68 -28.16 -18.74
C SER A 145 -50.34 -27.66 -19.28
N LYS A 146 -49.55 -26.98 -18.43
CA LYS A 146 -48.16 -26.57 -18.73
C LYS A 146 -47.46 -27.67 -19.52
N SER A 147 -46.97 -27.33 -20.72
CA SER A 147 -46.28 -28.32 -21.56
C SER A 147 -45.04 -28.85 -20.81
N PRO A 148 -44.70 -30.14 -20.94
CA PRO A 148 -43.51 -30.70 -20.28
C PRO A 148 -42.24 -29.93 -20.67
N TYR A 149 -42.19 -29.42 -21.89
CA TYR A 149 -41.10 -28.58 -22.42
C TYR A 149 -41.00 -27.22 -21.72
N GLU A 150 -42.12 -26.56 -21.42
CA GLU A 150 -42.12 -25.30 -20.66
C GLU A 150 -41.58 -25.50 -19.24
N ASN A 151 -41.93 -26.61 -18.58
CA ASN A 151 -41.40 -26.95 -17.26
C ASN A 151 -39.88 -27.19 -17.29
N GLU A 152 -39.36 -27.82 -18.34
CA GLU A 152 -37.91 -28.02 -18.52
C GLU A 152 -37.15 -26.70 -18.70
N ILE A 153 -37.71 -25.75 -19.45
CA ILE A 153 -37.16 -24.39 -19.61
C ILE A 153 -37.21 -23.62 -18.28
N GLU A 154 -38.29 -23.72 -17.51
CA GLU A 154 -38.38 -23.12 -16.18
C GLU A 154 -37.30 -23.68 -15.23
N TRP A 155 -37.07 -25.00 -15.25
CA TRP A 155 -35.99 -25.64 -14.50
C TRP A 155 -34.60 -25.19 -14.92
N LEU A 156 -34.35 -25.05 -16.22
CA LEU A 156 -33.09 -24.56 -16.74
C LEU A 156 -32.83 -23.11 -16.30
N LEU A 157 -33.85 -22.26 -16.35
CA LEU A 157 -33.77 -20.87 -15.89
C LEU A 157 -33.45 -20.79 -14.39
N VAL A 158 -34.13 -21.56 -13.55
CA VAL A 158 -33.88 -21.63 -12.10
C VAL A 158 -32.48 -22.17 -11.81
N SER A 159 -32.02 -23.18 -12.53
CA SER A 159 -30.68 -23.75 -12.38
C SER A 159 -29.60 -22.72 -12.70
N LYS A 160 -29.78 -21.98 -13.81
CA LYS A 160 -28.88 -20.90 -14.22
C LYS A 160 -28.86 -19.75 -13.22
N ALA A 161 -30.02 -19.36 -12.72
CA ALA A 161 -30.13 -18.35 -11.67
C ALA A 161 -29.48 -18.81 -10.35
N THR A 162 -29.59 -20.10 -10.00
CA THR A 162 -28.95 -20.71 -8.83
C THR A 162 -27.43 -20.66 -8.94
N ILE A 163 -26.85 -21.04 -10.09
CA ILE A 163 -25.41 -20.95 -10.34
C ILE A 163 -24.90 -19.50 -10.22
N GLN A 164 -25.63 -18.54 -10.81
CA GLN A 164 -25.27 -17.13 -10.71
C GLN A 164 -25.35 -16.62 -9.26
N LEU A 165 -26.42 -16.95 -8.55
CA LEU A 165 -26.59 -16.55 -7.15
C LEU A 165 -25.52 -17.18 -6.25
N HIS A 166 -25.19 -18.45 -6.48
CA HIS A 166 -24.12 -19.15 -5.79
C HIS A 166 -22.78 -18.44 -5.94
N GLY A 167 -22.40 -18.08 -7.17
CA GLY A 167 -21.19 -17.29 -7.42
C GLY A 167 -21.20 -15.92 -6.73
N VAL A 168 -22.36 -15.25 -6.69
CA VAL A 168 -22.53 -13.99 -5.94
C VAL A 168 -22.32 -14.21 -4.44
N ILE A 169 -22.94 -15.24 -3.86
CA ILE A 169 -22.82 -15.58 -2.43
C ILE A 169 -21.36 -15.87 -2.07
N LEU A 170 -20.68 -16.76 -2.82
CA LEU A 170 -19.27 -17.06 -2.62
C LEU A 170 -18.41 -15.79 -2.63
N ASN A 171 -18.60 -14.91 -3.62
CA ASN A 171 -17.85 -13.65 -3.68
C ASN A 171 -18.20 -12.71 -2.52
N THR A 172 -19.46 -12.67 -2.07
CA THR A 172 -19.84 -11.86 -0.91
C THR A 172 -19.21 -12.34 0.39
N LEU A 173 -19.15 -13.66 0.62
CA LEU A 173 -18.50 -14.26 1.79
C LEU A 173 -16.99 -13.97 1.77
N LEU A 174 -16.33 -14.15 0.62
CA LEU A 174 -14.93 -13.79 0.40
C LEU A 174 -14.64 -12.31 0.67
N ASP A 175 -15.49 -11.41 0.18
CA ASP A 175 -15.34 -9.97 0.43
C ASP A 175 -15.49 -9.62 1.92
N GLN A 176 -16.29 -10.37 2.69
CA GLN A 176 -16.39 -10.17 4.15
C GLN A 176 -15.12 -10.62 4.90
N ILE A 177 -14.32 -11.53 4.37
CA ILE A 177 -13.11 -12.01 5.04
C ILE A 177 -12.03 -10.92 5.14
N ILE A 178 -11.98 -9.97 4.20
CA ILE A 178 -11.01 -8.86 4.21
C ILE A 178 -11.11 -8.00 5.49
N PRO A 179 -12.27 -7.41 5.85
CA PRO A 179 -12.39 -6.62 7.08
C PRO A 179 -12.17 -7.44 8.35
N LEU A 180 -12.55 -8.72 8.36
CA LEU A 180 -12.26 -9.63 9.49
C LEU A 180 -10.76 -9.84 9.66
N SER A 181 -10.06 -10.16 8.57
CA SER A 181 -8.61 -10.30 8.54
C SER A 181 -7.93 -9.03 9.03
N ASP A 182 -8.28 -7.86 8.48
CA ASP A 182 -7.75 -6.55 8.91
C ASP A 182 -7.93 -6.30 10.41
N GLY A 183 -9.05 -6.72 10.99
CA GLY A 183 -9.30 -6.69 12.43
C GLY A 183 -8.35 -7.60 13.20
N ILE A 184 -8.14 -8.83 12.75
CA ILE A 184 -7.19 -9.78 13.36
C ILE A 184 -5.76 -9.23 13.34
N TRP A 185 -5.30 -8.69 12.19
CA TRP A 185 -3.98 -8.06 12.06
C TRP A 185 -3.79 -6.89 13.00
N TYR A 186 -4.83 -6.05 13.15
CA TYR A 186 -4.78 -4.93 14.08
C TYR A 186 -4.57 -5.41 15.52
N TRP A 187 -5.30 -6.43 15.95
CA TRP A 187 -5.15 -6.97 17.30
C TRP A 187 -3.82 -7.71 17.49
N ASP A 188 -3.30 -8.39 16.46
CA ASP A 188 -1.95 -8.96 16.49
C ASP A 188 -0.87 -7.89 16.66
N ASP A 189 -0.98 -6.75 15.97
CA ASP A 189 -0.05 -5.64 16.14
C ASP A 189 -0.16 -5.02 17.55
N VAL A 190 -1.37 -4.88 18.10
CA VAL A 190 -1.59 -4.39 19.47
C VAL A 190 -1.04 -5.37 20.51
N LEU A 191 -1.23 -6.67 20.33
CA LEU A 191 -0.78 -7.71 21.25
C LEU A 191 0.71 -8.02 21.11
N GLY A 192 1.30 -7.80 19.93
CA GLY A 192 2.70 -8.06 19.64
C GLY A 192 3.68 -7.07 20.29
N SER A 193 3.23 -5.89 20.70
CA SER A 193 4.07 -4.91 21.41
C SER A 193 3.37 -4.29 22.61
N TYR A 194 4.10 -4.18 23.72
CA TYR A 194 3.61 -3.51 24.92
C TYR A 194 3.34 -2.02 24.68
N SER A 195 4.11 -1.37 23.78
CA SER A 195 3.92 0.04 23.41
C SER A 195 2.62 0.29 22.65
N TYR A 196 2.22 -0.63 21.75
CA TYR A 196 0.92 -0.51 21.07
C TYR A 196 -0.24 -0.85 22.02
N SER A 197 -0.06 -1.81 22.92
CA SER A 197 -1.04 -2.11 23.98
C SER A 197 -1.25 -0.92 24.93
N SER A 198 -0.18 -0.23 25.34
CA SER A 198 -0.29 0.96 26.21
C SER A 198 -0.93 2.12 25.48
N LEU A 199 -0.58 2.35 24.21
CA LEU A 199 -1.23 3.36 23.36
C LEU A 199 -2.74 3.07 23.20
N TYR A 200 -3.13 1.82 23.00
CA TYR A 200 -4.55 1.44 22.94
C TYR A 200 -5.27 1.64 24.29
N ALA A 201 -4.59 1.36 25.42
CA ALA A 201 -5.12 1.63 26.75
C ALA A 201 -5.38 3.13 26.98
N VAL A 202 -4.44 3.99 26.54
CA VAL A 202 -4.61 5.45 26.58
C VAL A 202 -5.75 5.88 25.67
N GLN A 203 -5.81 5.38 24.43
CA GLN A 203 -6.86 5.72 23.45
C GLN A 203 -8.27 5.40 23.95
N THR A 204 -8.45 4.27 24.64
CA THR A 204 -9.78 3.85 25.11
C THR A 204 -10.09 4.31 26.54
N SER A 205 -9.15 4.98 27.21
CA SER A 205 -9.32 5.44 28.60
C SER A 205 -10.52 6.39 28.82
N PRO A 206 -10.85 7.38 27.95
CA PRO A 206 -11.95 8.30 28.24
C PRO A 206 -13.31 7.61 28.22
N LEU A 207 -13.53 6.72 27.24
CA LEU A 207 -14.77 5.94 27.14
C LEU A 207 -14.94 4.99 28.33
N ARG A 208 -13.85 4.42 28.83
CA ARG A 208 -13.88 3.52 29.98
C ARG A 208 -14.14 4.27 31.28
N LEU A 209 -13.54 5.45 31.45
CA LEU A 209 -13.82 6.33 32.59
C LEU A 209 -15.27 6.80 32.57
N TRP A 210 -15.81 7.12 31.39
CA TRP A 210 -17.23 7.46 31.22
C TRP A 210 -18.14 6.29 31.59
N ALA A 211 -17.93 5.11 31.02
CA ALA A 211 -18.72 3.91 31.32
C ALA A 211 -18.66 3.57 32.82
N TRP A 212 -17.48 3.63 33.41
CA TRP A 212 -17.30 3.44 34.85
C TRP A 212 -18.07 4.48 35.67
N SER A 213 -17.98 5.77 35.32
CA SER A 213 -18.72 6.84 36.03
C SER A 213 -20.23 6.66 35.93
N HIS A 214 -20.72 6.17 34.78
CA HIS A 214 -22.12 5.86 34.56
C HIS A 214 -22.57 4.63 35.37
N ASP A 215 -21.75 3.58 35.44
CA ASP A 215 -22.03 2.40 36.27
C ASP A 215 -22.11 2.76 37.76
N VAL A 216 -21.21 3.64 38.24
CA VAL A 216 -21.25 4.16 39.62
C VAL A 216 -22.47 5.05 39.84
N TYR A 217 -22.83 5.90 38.86
CA TYR A 217 -24.01 6.76 38.94
C TYR A 217 -25.32 5.96 38.96
N THR A 218 -25.45 4.95 38.12
CA THR A 218 -26.65 4.09 38.09
C THR A 218 -26.77 3.24 39.35
N ALA A 219 -25.66 2.67 39.83
CA ALA A 219 -25.64 1.92 41.09
C ALA A 219 -25.99 2.78 42.30
N SER A 220 -25.44 4.00 42.39
CA SER A 220 -25.79 4.95 43.44
C SER A 220 -27.25 5.39 43.33
N LYS A 221 -27.77 5.68 42.13
CA LYS A 221 -29.19 6.02 41.91
C LYS A 221 -30.14 4.89 42.32
N LEU A 222 -29.81 3.63 42.01
CA LEU A 222 -30.60 2.46 42.42
C LEU A 222 -30.60 2.30 43.94
N ARG A 223 -29.46 2.48 44.61
CA ARG A 223 -29.35 2.44 46.07
C ARG A 223 -30.05 3.60 46.76
N ILE A 224 -30.00 4.80 46.21
CA ILE A 224 -30.73 5.97 46.74
C ILE A 224 -32.23 5.74 46.62
N ARG A 225 -32.71 5.15 45.51
CA ARG A 225 -34.13 4.78 45.37
C ARG A 225 -34.54 3.66 46.34
N ALA A 226 -33.70 2.65 46.54
CA ALA A 226 -33.97 1.56 47.48
C ALA A 226 -33.92 2.04 48.96
N GLY A 227 -32.97 2.91 49.30
CA GLY A 227 -32.84 3.49 50.64
C GLY A 227 -33.90 4.56 50.96
N SER A 228 -34.33 5.34 49.95
CA SER A 228 -35.43 6.30 50.10
C SER A 228 -36.79 5.62 50.36
N LEU A 229 -36.97 4.35 49.95
CA LEU A 229 -38.16 3.56 50.26
C LEU A 229 -38.11 2.95 51.67
N GLN A 230 -36.93 2.74 52.24
CA GLN A 230 -36.75 2.23 53.60
C GLN A 230 -36.77 3.32 54.68
N HIS A 231 -36.69 4.61 54.32
CA HIS A 231 -36.72 5.75 55.25
C HIS A 231 -37.82 6.74 54.87
N ALA A 232 -39.08 6.29 54.90
CA ALA A 232 -40.21 7.21 55.01
C ALA A 232 -40.73 7.24 56.47
N PRO A 233 -40.14 8.03 57.38
CA PRO A 233 -40.89 8.59 58.49
C PRO A 233 -41.44 9.97 58.07
N GLY A 234 -42.74 10.15 58.23
CA GLY A 234 -43.40 11.43 57.97
C GLY A 234 -43.02 12.46 59.02
N GLU A 235 -42.07 13.34 58.69
CA GLU A 235 -41.96 14.67 59.28
C GLU A 235 -40.90 15.47 58.51
N LEU A 236 -41.18 16.78 58.31
CA LEU A 236 -40.27 17.88 57.89
C LEU A 236 -40.69 18.62 56.61
N VAL A 237 -41.79 19.36 56.76
CA VAL A 237 -41.91 20.72 56.23
C VAL A 237 -41.15 21.63 57.21
N ASP A 238 -39.86 21.90 56.96
CA ASP A 238 -39.11 23.11 57.36
C ASP A 238 -37.60 22.82 57.38
N SER A 239 -36.88 23.22 56.33
CA SER A 239 -35.44 23.57 56.29
C SER A 239 -34.83 23.35 54.89
N THR A 240 -35.26 24.18 53.93
CA THR A 240 -34.86 24.08 52.51
C THR A 240 -33.38 24.43 52.23
N ALA A 241 -32.65 25.06 53.16
CA ALA A 241 -31.24 25.44 52.96
C ALA A 241 -30.22 24.51 53.63
N THR A 242 -30.53 23.91 54.80
CA THR A 242 -29.62 22.98 55.50
C THR A 242 -29.79 21.53 55.04
N GLY A 243 -30.99 21.16 54.54
CA GLY A 243 -31.29 19.82 54.02
C GLY A 243 -30.46 19.42 52.80
N LEU A 244 -30.11 20.36 51.91
CA LEU A 244 -29.28 20.08 50.74
C LEU A 244 -27.89 19.59 51.17
N SER A 245 -27.23 20.25 52.11
CA SER A 245 -25.89 19.85 52.57
C SER A 245 -25.86 18.46 53.21
N GLN A 246 -26.94 18.07 53.90
CA GLN A 246 -27.09 16.78 54.54
C GLN A 246 -27.44 15.67 53.53
N GLN A 247 -28.27 15.99 52.53
CA GLN A 247 -28.52 15.14 51.36
C GLN A 247 -27.25 14.90 50.54
N TRP A 248 -26.41 15.92 50.35
CA TRP A 248 -25.11 15.77 49.69
C TRP A 248 -24.15 14.89 50.50
N LYS A 249 -24.08 15.05 51.82
CA LYS A 249 -23.29 14.15 52.68
C LYS A 249 -23.76 12.70 52.64
N GLN A 250 -25.08 12.47 52.64
CA GLN A 250 -25.67 11.13 52.50
C GLN A 250 -25.40 10.55 51.11
N PHE A 251 -25.50 11.37 50.06
CA PHE A 251 -25.14 11.00 48.69
C PHE A 251 -23.67 10.61 48.59
N TYR A 252 -22.75 11.42 49.12
CA TYR A 252 -21.33 11.11 49.17
C TYR A 252 -21.04 9.86 49.99
N GLY A 253 -21.74 9.64 51.11
CA GLY A 253 -21.64 8.41 51.91
C GLY A 253 -22.09 7.17 51.14
N ILE A 254 -23.24 7.22 50.47
CA ILE A 254 -23.76 6.11 49.65
C ILE A 254 -22.86 5.84 48.45
N VAL A 255 -22.34 6.89 47.79
CA VAL A 255 -21.37 6.75 46.70
C VAL A 255 -20.07 6.15 47.22
N GLN A 256 -19.55 6.63 48.34
CA GLN A 256 -18.34 6.13 48.97
C GLN A 256 -18.49 4.67 49.41
N ASP A 257 -19.64 4.28 49.95
CA ASP A 257 -19.94 2.89 50.35
C ASP A 257 -20.16 1.99 49.13
N SER A 258 -20.80 2.50 48.07
CA SER A 258 -20.95 1.79 46.79
C SER A 258 -19.62 1.56 46.08
N ILE A 259 -18.67 2.48 46.25
CA ILE A 259 -17.29 2.31 45.84
C ILE A 259 -16.68 1.25 46.77
N ARG A 260 -16.62 1.48 48.08
CA ARG A 260 -15.92 0.65 49.08
C ARG A 260 -16.29 -0.84 49.05
N GLU A 261 -17.56 -1.19 48.87
CA GLU A 261 -18.04 -2.58 48.80
C GLU A 261 -17.68 -3.30 47.50
N ARG A 262 -17.49 -2.58 46.38
CA ARG A 262 -16.99 -3.13 45.12
C ARG A 262 -15.46 -2.95 44.95
N SER A 263 -14.74 -2.18 45.80
CA SER A 263 -13.55 -1.40 45.38
C SER A 263 -12.13 -1.87 45.69
N PHE A 264 -11.82 -3.04 46.24
CA PHE A 264 -10.38 -3.36 46.44
C PHE A 264 -9.85 -4.40 45.45
N ALA A 265 -10.41 -5.61 45.38
CA ALA A 265 -9.89 -6.64 44.48
C ALA A 265 -10.15 -6.37 42.97
N ASN A 266 -11.33 -5.87 42.60
CA ASN A 266 -11.70 -5.61 41.20
C ASN A 266 -11.15 -4.28 40.68
N ILE A 267 -10.98 -3.28 41.53
CA ILE A 267 -10.47 -1.95 41.15
C ILE A 267 -8.95 -1.97 41.03
N GLN A 268 -8.23 -2.67 41.91
CA GLN A 268 -6.79 -2.80 41.79
C GLN A 268 -6.42 -3.46 40.44
N ARG A 269 -7.15 -4.49 40.02
CA ARG A 269 -6.92 -5.15 38.72
C ARG A 269 -7.28 -4.27 37.51
N ARG A 270 -8.38 -3.50 37.57
CA ARG A 270 -8.88 -2.71 36.44
C ARG A 270 -8.17 -1.35 36.27
N VAL A 271 -7.68 -0.76 37.36
CA VAL A 271 -7.05 0.57 37.39
C VAL A 271 -5.52 0.50 37.50
N LEU A 272 -4.92 -0.49 38.17
CA LEU A 272 -3.46 -0.64 38.25
C LEU A 272 -2.85 -1.53 37.15
N SER A 273 -3.68 -2.29 36.42
CA SER A 273 -3.23 -3.00 35.20
C SER A 273 -4.08 -2.70 33.96
N PRO A 274 -4.26 -1.41 33.58
CA PRO A 274 -5.10 -1.03 32.45
C PRO A 274 -4.62 -1.70 31.15
N VAL A 275 -3.30 -1.90 31.01
CA VAL A 275 -2.71 -2.59 29.86
C VAL A 275 -3.04 -4.09 29.84
N ALA A 276 -3.04 -4.77 31.00
CA ALA A 276 -3.36 -6.19 31.07
C ALA A 276 -4.83 -6.47 30.75
N PHE A 277 -5.74 -5.64 31.27
CA PHE A 277 -7.16 -5.72 30.94
C PHE A 277 -7.41 -5.40 29.45
N CYS A 278 -6.75 -4.38 28.89
CA CYS A 278 -6.82 -4.09 27.46
C CYS A 278 -6.34 -5.26 26.59
N ARG A 279 -5.27 -5.95 27.02
CA ARG A 279 -4.76 -7.13 26.32
C ARG A 279 -5.71 -8.33 26.43
N ALA A 280 -6.37 -8.53 27.58
CA ALA A 280 -7.38 -9.57 27.74
C ALA A 280 -8.61 -9.31 26.84
N GLU A 281 -9.09 -8.07 26.80
CA GLU A 281 -10.16 -7.66 25.89
C GLU A 281 -9.77 -7.80 24.42
N ALA A 282 -8.56 -7.36 24.05
CA ALA A 282 -8.01 -7.52 22.71
C ALA A 282 -7.93 -8.98 22.29
N ARG A 283 -7.48 -9.88 23.19
CA ARG A 283 -7.49 -11.34 22.96
C ARG A 283 -8.90 -11.87 22.75
N ARG A 284 -9.88 -11.45 23.56
CA ARG A 284 -11.28 -11.87 23.40
C ARG A 284 -11.84 -11.44 22.03
N LYS A 285 -11.66 -10.17 21.66
CA LYS A 285 -12.09 -9.62 20.36
C LYS A 285 -11.38 -10.30 19.20
N GLN A 286 -10.09 -10.55 19.33
CA GLN A 286 -9.32 -11.29 18.32
C GLN A 286 -9.84 -12.72 18.16
N ASN A 287 -10.11 -13.43 19.26
CA ASN A 287 -10.63 -14.79 19.23
C ASN A 287 -12.03 -14.84 18.61
N HIS A 288 -12.90 -13.87 18.91
CA HIS A 288 -14.21 -13.75 18.25
C HIS A 288 -14.07 -13.54 16.74
N LEU A 289 -13.17 -12.66 16.29
CA LEU A 289 -12.91 -12.44 14.86
C LEU A 289 -12.33 -13.68 14.18
N LYS A 290 -11.42 -14.40 14.85
CA LYS A 290 -10.87 -15.67 14.34
C LYS A 290 -11.96 -16.72 14.22
N LYS A 291 -12.81 -16.88 15.24
CA LYS A 291 -13.96 -17.80 15.22
C LYS A 291 -14.91 -17.46 14.07
N LEU A 292 -15.26 -16.19 13.89
CA LEU A 292 -16.14 -15.75 12.81
C LEU A 292 -15.53 -16.01 11.43
N ARG A 293 -14.23 -15.78 11.27
CA ARG A 293 -13.49 -16.10 10.04
C ARG A 293 -13.48 -17.61 9.78
N GLU A 294 -13.26 -18.42 10.80
CA GLU A 294 -13.25 -19.89 10.68
C GLU A 294 -14.63 -20.45 10.32
N ILE A 295 -15.71 -19.93 10.92
CA ILE A 295 -17.10 -20.30 10.57
C ILE A 295 -17.42 -19.88 9.13
N THR A 296 -17.09 -18.64 8.75
CA THR A 296 -17.29 -18.16 7.37
C THR A 296 -16.49 -18.99 6.38
N ALA A 297 -15.27 -19.39 6.75
CA ALA A 297 -14.43 -20.26 5.93
C ALA A 297 -15.01 -21.67 5.81
N SER A 298 -15.49 -22.28 6.90
CA SER A 298 -16.16 -23.59 6.84
C SER A 298 -17.41 -23.54 5.97
N GLY A 299 -18.29 -22.55 6.14
CA GLY A 299 -19.45 -22.37 5.25
C GLY A 299 -19.07 -22.15 3.79
N LEU A 300 -17.97 -21.42 3.52
CA LEU A 300 -17.43 -21.25 2.17
C LEU A 300 -16.88 -22.56 1.58
N GLY A 301 -16.24 -23.39 2.40
CA GLY A 301 -15.75 -24.71 2.02
C GLY A 301 -16.89 -25.69 1.71
N VAL A 302 -17.91 -25.73 2.58
CA VAL A 302 -19.14 -26.52 2.37
C VAL A 302 -19.84 -26.10 1.08
N LEU A 303 -19.98 -24.80 0.82
CA LEU A 303 -20.59 -24.32 -0.42
C LEU A 303 -19.75 -24.66 -1.67
N MET A 304 -18.42 -24.66 -1.56
CA MET A 304 -17.56 -24.96 -2.71
C MET A 304 -17.55 -26.46 -3.05
N ASP A 305 -17.60 -27.32 -2.03
CA ASP A 305 -17.53 -28.77 -2.19
C ASP A 305 -18.93 -29.37 -2.36
N GLU A 306 -19.91 -29.09 -1.52
CA GLU A 306 -21.26 -29.67 -1.68
C GLU A 306 -22.17 -28.86 -2.63
N GLY A 307 -21.82 -27.61 -2.91
CA GLY A 307 -22.61 -26.74 -3.77
C GLY A 307 -22.35 -26.98 -5.26
N LEU A 308 -23.37 -27.43 -5.99
CA LEU A 308 -23.39 -27.53 -7.46
C LEU A 308 -22.26 -28.41 -8.03
N GLN A 309 -21.90 -29.51 -7.37
CA GLN A 309 -21.11 -30.57 -7.99
C GLN A 309 -21.99 -31.38 -8.94
N PHE A 310 -21.85 -31.12 -10.24
CA PHE A 310 -22.30 -32.05 -11.28
C PHE A 310 -21.16 -33.06 -11.44
N GLY A 311 -21.39 -34.31 -11.04
CA GLY A 311 -20.35 -35.34 -11.01
C GLY A 311 -19.66 -35.50 -12.36
N PRO A 312 -18.32 -35.42 -12.44
CA PRO A 312 -17.58 -35.86 -13.61
C PRO A 312 -17.11 -37.28 -13.33
N ASP A 313 -17.85 -38.29 -13.81
CA ASP A 313 -17.36 -39.62 -14.21
C ASP A 313 -18.54 -40.59 -14.32
N ASP A 314 -19.24 -40.61 -15.46
CA ASP A 314 -19.37 -41.84 -16.26
C ASP A 314 -19.99 -41.49 -17.63
N ASP A 315 -19.39 -42.02 -18.70
CA ASP A 315 -19.82 -41.80 -20.10
C ASP A 315 -21.14 -42.54 -20.45
N LYS A 316 -22.06 -42.75 -19.48
CA LYS A 316 -23.30 -43.54 -19.66
C LYS A 316 -24.46 -43.16 -18.72
N ALA A 317 -25.08 -41.97 -18.85
CA ALA A 317 -26.28 -41.66 -18.05
C ALA A 317 -27.25 -40.61 -18.64
N GLU A 318 -27.49 -40.58 -19.95
CA GLU A 318 -28.26 -39.52 -20.63
C GLU A 318 -29.74 -39.33 -20.21
N LEU A 319 -30.33 -40.18 -19.36
CA LEU A 319 -31.72 -40.04 -18.86
C LEU A 319 -31.87 -39.93 -17.33
N GLN A 320 -30.84 -40.34 -16.55
CA GLN A 320 -30.85 -40.23 -15.07
C GLN A 320 -30.38 -38.83 -14.62
N ASP A 321 -29.52 -38.19 -15.42
CA ASP A 321 -28.84 -36.92 -15.12
C ASP A 321 -29.79 -35.74 -14.87
N HIS A 322 -30.97 -35.69 -15.51
CA HIS A 322 -31.91 -34.58 -15.34
C HIS A 322 -32.62 -34.58 -13.98
N HIS A 323 -32.88 -35.75 -13.39
CA HIS A 323 -33.48 -35.82 -12.05
C HIS A 323 -32.42 -35.53 -10.98
N ASP A 324 -31.18 -35.95 -11.22
CA ASP A 324 -30.04 -35.68 -10.36
C ASP A 324 -29.68 -34.18 -10.36
N LEU A 325 -29.73 -33.52 -11.52
CA LEU A 325 -29.54 -32.07 -11.64
C LEU A 325 -30.54 -31.28 -10.79
N LYS A 326 -31.84 -31.64 -10.87
CA LYS A 326 -32.91 -30.98 -10.11
C LYS A 326 -32.69 -31.12 -8.61
N GLY A 327 -32.35 -32.33 -8.15
CA GLY A 327 -32.01 -32.60 -6.75
C GLY A 327 -30.75 -31.88 -6.27
N VAL A 328 -29.72 -31.75 -7.10
CA VAL A 328 -28.50 -30.97 -6.79
C VAL A 328 -28.83 -29.48 -6.65
N VAL A 329 -29.66 -28.94 -7.54
CA VAL A 329 -30.10 -27.53 -7.49
C VAL A 329 -30.90 -27.27 -6.21
N GLU A 330 -31.89 -28.12 -5.88
CA GLU A 330 -32.68 -28.02 -4.65
C GLU A 330 -31.80 -28.04 -3.39
N ARG A 331 -30.91 -29.03 -3.27
CA ARG A 331 -29.94 -29.12 -2.16
C ARG A 331 -29.05 -27.90 -2.10
N SER A 332 -28.55 -27.40 -3.24
CA SER A 332 -27.67 -26.22 -3.27
C SER A 332 -28.38 -24.94 -2.83
N VAL A 333 -29.67 -24.76 -3.14
CA VAL A 333 -30.47 -23.60 -2.70
C VAL A 333 -30.68 -23.66 -1.19
N ALA A 334 -30.98 -24.84 -0.65
CA ALA A 334 -31.12 -25.02 0.79
C ALA A 334 -29.81 -24.82 1.55
N LEU A 335 -28.70 -25.37 1.03
CA LEU A 335 -27.36 -25.14 1.56
C LEU A 335 -27.00 -23.65 1.59
N MET A 336 -27.26 -22.91 0.50
CA MET A 336 -27.01 -21.47 0.45
C MET A 336 -27.79 -20.69 1.51
N ASP A 337 -29.07 -21.01 1.69
CA ASP A 337 -29.91 -20.37 2.70
C ASP A 337 -29.47 -20.70 4.13
N MET A 338 -29.18 -21.96 4.41
CA MET A 338 -28.78 -22.42 5.75
C MET A 338 -27.40 -21.88 6.14
N VAL A 339 -26.42 -21.91 5.22
CA VAL A 339 -25.09 -21.35 5.46
C VAL A 339 -25.17 -19.85 5.76
N LEU A 340 -25.97 -19.08 5.01
CA LEU A 340 -26.12 -17.64 5.25
C LEU A 340 -26.74 -17.32 6.62
N LYS A 341 -27.68 -18.15 7.10
CA LYS A 341 -28.32 -18.01 8.42
C LYS A 341 -27.35 -18.37 9.55
N GLU A 342 -26.70 -19.53 9.45
CA GLU A 342 -25.88 -20.08 10.53
C GLU A 342 -24.52 -19.39 10.67
N VAL A 343 -23.91 -18.89 9.59
CA VAL A 343 -22.58 -18.22 9.62
C VAL A 343 -22.58 -16.94 10.47
N SER A 344 -23.75 -16.30 10.65
CA SER A 344 -23.89 -15.10 11.48
C SER A 344 -23.96 -15.41 12.98
N SER A 345 -24.13 -16.68 13.37
CA SER A 345 -24.28 -17.08 14.76
C SER A 345 -22.93 -17.35 15.43
N LEU A 346 -22.61 -16.60 16.49
CA LEU A 346 -21.35 -16.75 17.24
C LEU A 346 -21.39 -17.89 18.27
N ASP A 347 -22.56 -18.48 18.49
CA ASP A 347 -22.81 -19.44 19.57
C ASP A 347 -22.50 -20.89 19.17
N VAL A 348 -22.44 -21.18 17.86
CA VAL A 348 -22.15 -22.52 17.35
C VAL A 348 -20.67 -22.86 17.52
N ASN A 349 -20.36 -24.06 18.00
CA ASN A 349 -18.99 -24.57 18.04
C ASN A 349 -18.55 -24.95 16.63
N ILE A 350 -17.26 -24.77 16.31
CA ILE A 350 -16.76 -24.89 14.93
C ILE A 350 -16.95 -26.32 14.36
N GLY A 351 -16.86 -27.35 15.22
CA GLY A 351 -17.10 -28.74 14.82
C GLY A 351 -18.59 -29.06 14.61
N ASP A 352 -19.47 -28.41 15.36
CA ASP A 352 -20.92 -28.65 15.30
C ASP A 352 -21.59 -27.82 14.19
N PHE A 353 -20.85 -26.94 13.51
CA PHE A 353 -21.40 -26.08 12.46
C PHE A 353 -21.76 -26.89 11.21
N GLU A 354 -20.85 -27.77 10.76
CA GLU A 354 -21.06 -28.61 9.58
C GLU A 354 -22.27 -29.51 9.82
N ASP A 355 -22.30 -30.23 10.95
CA ASP A 355 -23.42 -31.09 11.34
C ASP A 355 -24.76 -30.34 11.41
N LYS A 356 -24.78 -29.10 11.92
CA LYS A 356 -26.00 -28.27 11.97
C LYS A 356 -26.46 -27.80 10.60
N VAL A 357 -25.52 -27.45 9.71
CA VAL A 357 -25.86 -27.05 8.35
C VAL A 357 -26.44 -28.25 7.60
N PHE A 358 -25.81 -29.43 7.71
CA PHE A 358 -26.31 -30.65 7.07
C PHE A 358 -27.64 -31.12 7.65
N ALA A 359 -27.77 -31.20 8.98
CA ALA A 359 -29.05 -31.52 9.62
C ALA A 359 -30.15 -30.52 9.24
N GLY A 360 -29.84 -29.23 9.18
CA GLY A 360 -30.79 -28.20 8.77
C GLY A 360 -31.20 -28.29 7.29
N VAL A 361 -30.37 -28.88 6.42
CA VAL A 361 -30.71 -29.14 5.02
C VAL A 361 -31.52 -30.43 4.88
N GLU A 362 -31.21 -31.47 5.65
CA GLU A 362 -31.97 -32.73 5.68
C GLU A 362 -33.38 -32.55 6.29
N GLU A 363 -33.50 -31.73 7.33
CA GLU A 363 -34.76 -31.40 8.00
C GLU A 363 -35.58 -30.32 7.26
N ASP A 364 -35.11 -29.84 6.10
CA ASP A 364 -35.79 -28.76 5.39
C ASP A 364 -37.18 -29.22 4.91
N PRO A 365 -38.27 -28.56 5.36
CA PRO A 365 -39.64 -28.92 5.01
C PRO A 365 -39.91 -28.86 3.50
N GLU A 366 -39.10 -28.16 2.71
CA GLU A 366 -39.23 -28.08 1.25
C GLU A 366 -38.48 -29.21 0.51
N LEU A 367 -37.42 -29.78 1.09
CA LEU A 367 -36.72 -30.96 0.56
C LEU A 367 -37.42 -32.26 0.97
N SER A 368 -37.96 -32.33 2.19
CA SER A 368 -38.62 -33.51 2.75
C SER A 368 -40.00 -33.82 2.17
N VAL A 369 -40.60 -32.93 1.35
CA VAL A 369 -41.75 -33.25 0.47
C VAL A 369 -41.39 -34.26 -0.62
N HIS A 370 -40.17 -34.82 -0.61
CA HIS A 370 -39.75 -35.93 -1.45
C HIS A 370 -40.58 -37.22 -1.33
N LEU A 371 -41.56 -37.32 -0.43
CA LEU A 371 -42.28 -38.59 -0.20
C LEU A 371 -43.78 -38.61 -0.44
N GLU A 372 -44.55 -37.51 -0.39
CA GLU A 372 -46.01 -37.64 -0.49
C GLU A 372 -46.67 -36.48 -1.27
N ASP A 373 -47.18 -36.82 -2.46
CA ASP A 373 -48.25 -36.17 -3.23
C ASP A 373 -48.24 -34.63 -3.39
N SER A 374 -47.73 -34.14 -4.54
CA SER A 374 -48.37 -33.14 -5.45
C SER A 374 -47.39 -32.49 -6.45
N THR A 375 -47.61 -32.74 -7.75
CA THR A 375 -47.21 -31.99 -8.97
C THR A 375 -45.77 -31.45 -9.10
N ALA A 376 -44.91 -32.15 -9.85
CA ALA A 376 -43.57 -31.73 -10.30
C ALA A 376 -43.52 -30.39 -11.08
N THR A 377 -44.68 -29.83 -11.42
CA THR A 377 -44.87 -28.64 -12.27
C THR A 377 -44.77 -27.30 -11.54
N ASP A 378 -44.80 -27.29 -10.19
CA ASP A 378 -44.75 -26.06 -9.39
C ASP A 378 -43.45 -25.90 -8.57
N ARG A 379 -42.60 -26.93 -8.55
CA ARG A 379 -41.27 -26.92 -7.90
C ARG A 379 -40.34 -25.78 -8.37
N PRO A 380 -40.20 -25.46 -9.68
CA PRO A 380 -39.33 -24.36 -10.09
C PRO A 380 -39.84 -23.00 -9.59
N ALA A 381 -41.16 -22.83 -9.42
CA ALA A 381 -41.74 -21.61 -8.85
C ALA A 381 -41.44 -21.44 -7.36
N ILE A 382 -41.44 -22.54 -6.58
CA ILE A 382 -41.06 -22.53 -5.16
C ILE A 382 -39.58 -22.15 -5.01
N LEU A 383 -38.70 -22.79 -5.79
CA LEU A 383 -37.26 -22.47 -5.78
C LEU A 383 -36.99 -21.03 -6.23
N ALA A 384 -37.67 -20.53 -7.26
CA ALA A 384 -37.54 -19.14 -7.70
C ALA A 384 -37.91 -18.15 -6.58
N ARG A 385 -38.98 -18.43 -5.81
CA ARG A 385 -39.35 -17.61 -4.63
C ARG A 385 -38.32 -17.68 -3.54
N ARG A 386 -37.74 -18.85 -3.28
CA ARG A 386 -36.67 -19.02 -2.30
C ARG A 386 -35.41 -18.27 -2.70
N LEU A 387 -34.99 -18.36 -3.97
CA LEU A 387 -33.89 -17.56 -4.53
C LEU A 387 -34.15 -16.05 -4.36
N LEU A 388 -35.38 -15.59 -4.63
CA LEU A 388 -35.77 -14.20 -4.40
C LEU A 388 -35.71 -13.82 -2.91
N ASN A 389 -36.19 -14.68 -2.00
CA ASN A 389 -36.08 -14.47 -0.56
C ASN A 389 -34.62 -14.40 -0.09
N ILE A 390 -33.74 -15.22 -0.65
CA ILE A 390 -32.32 -15.20 -0.34
C ILE A 390 -31.71 -13.85 -0.76
N MET A 391 -32.01 -13.38 -1.97
CA MET A 391 -31.50 -12.10 -2.47
C MET A 391 -32.07 -10.88 -1.70
N ASP A 392 -33.35 -10.94 -1.30
CA ASP A 392 -34.06 -9.79 -0.74
C ASP A 392 -33.92 -9.66 0.78
N LYS A 393 -33.78 -10.78 1.50
CA LYS A 393 -33.77 -10.81 2.97
C LYS A 393 -32.48 -11.40 3.52
N THR A 394 -32.18 -12.66 3.22
CA THR A 394 -31.14 -13.39 3.97
C THR A 394 -29.73 -12.88 3.67
N LEU A 395 -29.44 -12.57 2.40
CA LEU A 395 -28.16 -11.99 1.99
C LEU A 395 -27.90 -10.59 2.60
N PRO A 396 -28.80 -9.59 2.49
CA PRO A 396 -28.57 -8.30 3.12
C PRO A 396 -28.55 -8.37 4.65
N GLU A 397 -29.39 -9.20 5.28
CA GLU A 397 -29.36 -9.43 6.74
C GLU A 397 -27.99 -9.98 7.18
N HIS A 398 -27.49 -11.04 6.53
CA HIS A 398 -26.16 -11.58 6.77
C HIS A 398 -25.07 -10.50 6.59
N LEU A 399 -25.12 -9.71 5.51
CA LEU A 399 -24.14 -8.63 5.28
C LEU A 399 -24.17 -7.56 6.38
N THR A 400 -25.36 -7.20 6.89
CA THR A 400 -25.46 -6.23 7.99
C THR A 400 -24.96 -6.82 9.30
N ALA A 401 -25.33 -8.05 9.64
CA ALA A 401 -24.89 -8.76 10.84
C ALA A 401 -23.37 -8.96 10.84
N MET A 402 -22.80 -9.40 9.73
CA MET A 402 -21.35 -9.59 9.60
C MET A 402 -20.59 -8.26 9.74
N ARG A 403 -21.11 -7.17 9.15
CA ARG A 403 -20.50 -5.83 9.28
C ARG A 403 -20.59 -5.26 10.69
N THR A 404 -21.70 -5.47 11.42
CA THR A 404 -21.81 -5.02 12.82
C THR A 404 -20.86 -5.81 13.71
N LEU A 405 -20.82 -7.14 13.58
CA LEU A 405 -19.88 -8.00 14.31
C LEU A 405 -18.41 -7.66 14.01
N ALA A 406 -18.08 -7.39 12.74
CA ALA A 406 -16.75 -6.96 12.34
C ALA A 406 -16.40 -5.56 12.88
N LYS A 407 -17.36 -4.64 12.98
CA LYS A 407 -17.16 -3.30 13.54
C LYS A 407 -16.98 -3.32 15.05
N ASP A 408 -17.75 -4.14 15.76
CA ASP A 408 -17.76 -4.21 17.22
C ASP A 408 -16.52 -4.93 17.76
N ASN A 409 -16.08 -5.99 17.08
CA ASN A 409 -14.87 -6.73 17.45
C ASN A 409 -13.60 -6.23 16.73
N GLY A 410 -13.75 -5.41 15.69
CA GLY A 410 -12.65 -4.89 14.89
C GLY A 410 -11.93 -3.68 15.48
N ARG A 411 -11.28 -2.91 14.60
CA ARG A 411 -10.51 -1.72 14.97
C ARG A 411 -11.42 -0.64 15.61
N PRO A 412 -10.97 0.06 16.67
CA PRO A 412 -11.72 1.16 17.25
C PRO A 412 -11.89 2.30 16.22
N ALA A 413 -13.00 3.04 16.35
CA ALA A 413 -13.32 4.15 15.45
C ALA A 413 -12.19 5.19 15.38
N THR A 414 -12.07 5.88 14.25
CA THR A 414 -11.03 6.88 14.00
C THR A 414 -11.03 8.00 15.05
N LEU A 415 -12.21 8.42 15.52
CA LEU A 415 -12.35 9.40 16.60
C LEU A 415 -11.66 8.94 17.89
N VAL A 416 -11.81 7.66 18.25
CA VAL A 416 -11.16 7.07 19.45
C VAL A 416 -9.64 6.93 19.25
N ARG A 417 -9.18 6.75 18.02
CA ARG A 417 -7.74 6.66 17.73
C ARG A 417 -7.05 8.02 17.77
N TYR A 418 -7.73 9.05 17.27
CA TYR A 418 -7.16 10.38 17.05
C TYR A 418 -7.59 11.42 18.08
N TRP A 419 -8.39 11.10 19.11
CA TRP A 419 -8.79 12.10 20.11
C TRP A 419 -7.59 12.73 20.82
N LEU A 420 -6.54 11.95 21.12
CA LEU A 420 -5.37 12.47 21.83
C LEU A 420 -4.53 13.40 20.95
N PRO A 421 -4.13 13.02 19.72
CA PRO A 421 -3.54 13.95 18.76
C PRO A 421 -4.45 15.12 18.40
N ALA A 422 -5.77 14.94 18.35
CA ALA A 422 -6.73 16.01 18.06
C ALA A 422 -6.86 16.97 19.25
N ALA A 423 -6.84 16.47 20.48
CA ALA A 423 -6.85 17.30 21.69
C ALA A 423 -5.54 18.07 21.83
N ILE A 424 -4.39 17.40 21.65
CA ILE A 424 -3.09 18.06 21.59
C ILE A 424 -3.07 19.04 20.43
N GLY A 425 -3.58 18.67 19.26
CA GLY A 425 -3.68 19.51 18.07
C GLY A 425 -4.56 20.73 18.30
N LEU A 426 -5.65 20.60 19.04
CA LEU A 426 -6.58 21.70 19.35
C LEU A 426 -5.99 22.63 20.41
N LEU A 427 -5.43 22.07 21.49
CA LEU A 427 -4.71 22.85 22.52
C LEU A 427 -3.46 23.53 21.95
N SER A 428 -2.68 22.81 21.15
CA SER A 428 -1.51 23.37 20.45
C SER A 428 -1.94 24.34 19.36
N SER A 429 -3.04 24.13 18.65
CA SER A 429 -3.55 25.07 17.65
C SER A 429 -3.85 26.43 18.29
N THR A 430 -4.47 26.47 19.47
CA THR A 430 -4.72 27.75 20.16
C THR A 430 -3.43 28.49 20.54
N THR A 431 -2.36 27.78 20.89
CA THR A 431 -1.06 28.37 21.29
C THR A 431 -0.17 28.68 20.08
N ILE A 432 -0.09 27.78 19.10
CA ILE A 432 0.60 27.95 17.82
C ILE A 432 -0.04 29.09 17.04
N LEU A 433 -1.37 29.18 16.94
CA LEU A 433 -2.06 30.29 16.28
C LEU A 433 -1.72 31.61 16.97
N ARG A 434 -1.67 31.64 18.30
CA ARG A 434 -1.27 32.83 19.06
C ARG A 434 0.19 33.24 18.78
N ILE A 435 1.10 32.26 18.74
CA ILE A 435 2.52 32.49 18.41
C ILE A 435 2.68 32.94 16.96
N LEU A 436 1.99 32.31 16.01
CA LEU A 436 2.11 32.56 14.58
C LEU A 436 1.53 33.93 14.20
N VAL A 437 0.41 34.32 14.81
CA VAL A 437 -0.16 35.67 14.66
C VAL A 437 0.72 36.74 15.29
N HIS A 438 1.33 36.46 16.45
CA HIS A 438 2.22 37.40 17.15
C HIS A 438 3.61 37.53 16.50
N ARG A 439 4.12 36.45 15.89
CA ARG A 439 5.46 36.34 15.27
C ARG A 439 5.43 36.41 13.74
N LYS A 440 4.34 36.90 13.13
CA LYS A 440 4.21 36.97 11.66
C LYS A 440 5.35 37.75 10.99
N ALA A 441 5.84 38.79 11.65
CA ALA A 441 6.98 39.59 11.17
C ALA A 441 8.27 38.78 11.21
N ASP A 442 8.53 38.08 12.33
CA ASP A 442 9.70 37.21 12.47
C ASP A 442 9.69 36.07 11.45
N ILE A 443 8.52 35.48 11.16
CA ILE A 443 8.39 34.42 10.14
C ILE A 443 8.69 34.97 8.75
N MET A 444 8.19 36.17 8.43
CA MET A 444 8.49 36.83 7.16
C MET A 444 9.99 37.11 7.03
N ASN A 445 10.61 37.64 8.08
CA ASN A 445 12.05 37.86 8.13
C ASN A 445 12.81 36.53 7.97
N TRP A 446 12.38 35.46 8.62
CA TRP A 446 13.01 34.15 8.48
C TRP A 446 12.92 33.59 7.06
N PHE A 447 11.81 33.81 6.34
CA PHE A 447 11.71 33.45 4.92
C PHE A 447 12.60 34.30 4.02
N VAL A 448 12.68 35.61 4.30
CA VAL A 448 13.56 36.53 3.57
C VAL A 448 15.03 36.18 3.82
N ASP A 449 15.41 35.95 5.07
CA ASP A 449 16.77 35.58 5.50
C ASP A 449 17.15 34.19 4.98
N PHE A 450 16.23 33.22 4.99
CA PHE A 450 16.44 31.92 4.37
C PHE A 450 16.64 32.05 2.86
N GLY A 451 15.82 32.87 2.19
CA GLY A 451 15.96 33.16 0.77
C GLY A 451 17.29 33.84 0.44
N ALA A 452 17.72 34.79 1.27
CA ALA A 452 19.03 35.44 1.17
C ALA A 452 20.17 34.42 1.38
N THR A 453 20.06 33.56 2.39
CA THR A 453 21.07 32.52 2.68
C THR A 453 21.19 31.50 1.55
N VAL A 454 20.07 31.06 0.96
CA VAL A 454 20.09 30.15 -0.20
C VAL A 454 20.69 30.82 -1.42
N ARG A 455 20.36 32.10 -1.65
CA ARG A 455 20.94 32.91 -2.72
C ARG A 455 22.45 33.03 -2.54
N ASP A 456 22.90 33.45 -1.37
CA ASP A 456 24.31 33.66 -1.06
C ASP A 456 25.09 32.35 -1.10
N PHE A 457 24.49 31.25 -0.66
CA PHE A 457 25.06 29.92 -0.81
C PHE A 457 25.27 29.57 -2.29
N TRP A 458 24.25 29.77 -3.14
CA TRP A 458 24.34 29.47 -4.57
C TRP A 458 25.37 30.36 -5.28
N PHE A 459 25.35 31.67 -5.03
CA PHE A 459 26.28 32.59 -5.67
C PHE A 459 27.74 32.37 -5.24
N ASN A 460 28.00 32.25 -3.93
CA ASN A 460 29.37 32.15 -3.42
C ASN A 460 29.99 30.76 -3.62
N TRP A 461 29.19 29.69 -3.55
CA TRP A 461 29.73 28.32 -3.56
C TRP A 461 29.51 27.56 -4.87
N VAL A 462 28.65 28.05 -5.77
CA VAL A 462 28.41 27.41 -7.08
C VAL A 462 28.76 28.36 -8.23
N VAL A 463 28.21 29.58 -8.25
CA VAL A 463 28.39 30.51 -9.37
C VAL A 463 29.80 31.08 -9.42
N GLN A 464 30.29 31.71 -8.35
CA GLN A 464 31.63 32.31 -8.34
C GLN A 464 32.76 31.30 -8.61
N PRO A 465 32.77 30.09 -8.01
CA PRO A 465 33.82 29.11 -8.30
C PRO A 465 33.74 28.59 -9.74
N THR A 466 32.54 28.39 -10.30
CA THR A 466 32.39 27.97 -11.70
C THR A 466 32.79 29.06 -12.68
N GLU A 467 32.45 30.31 -12.40
CA GLU A 467 32.91 31.47 -13.18
C GLU A 467 34.43 31.59 -13.17
N LYS A 468 35.08 31.42 -12.00
CA LYS A 468 36.54 31.41 -11.88
C LYS A 468 37.17 30.26 -12.67
N ILE A 469 36.65 29.04 -12.55
CA ILE A 469 37.14 27.87 -13.31
C ILE A 469 36.99 28.11 -14.82
N VAL A 470 35.83 28.61 -15.27
CA VAL A 470 35.57 28.90 -16.68
C VAL A 470 36.47 30.03 -17.19
N SER A 471 36.68 31.08 -16.39
CA SER A 471 37.55 32.20 -16.74
C SER A 471 39.02 31.76 -16.86
N THR A 472 39.52 30.93 -15.94
CA THR A 472 40.89 30.38 -15.96
C THR A 472 41.12 29.39 -17.11
N ILE A 473 40.07 28.69 -17.59
CA ILE A 473 40.16 27.78 -18.73
C ILE A 473 40.01 28.53 -20.07
N ARG A 474 39.17 29.57 -20.13
CA ARG A 474 38.83 30.30 -21.36
C ARG A 474 39.84 31.40 -21.73
N HIS A 475 40.51 32.03 -20.75
CA HIS A 475 41.59 32.97 -21.04
C HIS A 475 42.87 32.20 -21.35
N ASP A 476 43.30 32.27 -22.61
CA ASP A 476 44.48 31.59 -23.12
C ASP A 476 45.74 32.06 -22.39
N LYS A 477 46.36 31.12 -21.67
CA LYS A 477 47.53 31.24 -20.77
C LYS A 477 48.79 31.80 -21.44
N THR A 478 48.76 32.10 -22.73
CA THR A 478 49.92 32.48 -23.52
C THR A 478 49.87 33.92 -24.04
N SER A 479 48.73 34.62 -23.95
CA SER A 479 48.52 35.80 -24.79
C SER A 479 48.67 37.15 -24.10
N GLU A 480 48.45 37.29 -22.78
CA GLU A 480 48.59 38.61 -22.13
C GLU A 480 49.91 38.75 -21.36
N ILE A 481 50.24 37.77 -20.52
CA ILE A 481 51.44 37.78 -19.68
C ILE A 481 52.71 37.56 -20.52
N ALA A 482 52.63 36.75 -21.59
CA ALA A 482 53.77 36.56 -22.47
C ALA A 482 53.99 37.75 -23.41
N ILE A 483 53.00 38.60 -23.70
CA ILE A 483 53.20 39.71 -24.65
C ILE A 483 53.87 40.91 -23.96
N MET A 484 53.42 41.29 -22.76
CA MET A 484 54.06 42.39 -22.01
C MET A 484 55.45 42.01 -21.51
N SER A 485 55.64 40.78 -21.00
CA SER A 485 56.95 40.33 -20.54
C SER A 485 57.91 40.05 -21.68
N ARG A 486 57.45 39.63 -22.86
CA ARG A 486 58.35 39.39 -24.00
C ARG A 486 58.84 40.68 -24.62
N ASP A 487 58.06 41.76 -24.59
CA ASP A 487 58.52 43.07 -25.09
C ASP A 487 59.53 43.71 -24.13
N SER A 488 59.33 43.60 -22.80
CA SER A 488 60.34 44.03 -21.82
C SER A 488 61.60 43.15 -21.85
N LEU A 489 61.45 41.81 -21.90
CA LEU A 489 62.58 40.88 -22.04
C LEU A 489 63.33 41.06 -23.36
N LYS A 490 62.64 41.36 -24.45
CA LYS A 490 63.27 41.59 -25.75
C LYS A 490 64.09 42.87 -25.71
N ALA A 491 63.54 43.94 -25.14
CA ALA A 491 64.26 45.20 -24.96
C ALA A 491 65.50 45.03 -24.07
N ASP A 492 65.38 44.31 -22.96
CA ASP A 492 66.50 44.07 -22.05
C ASP A 492 67.54 43.07 -22.62
N ARG A 493 67.12 42.06 -23.40
CA ARG A 493 68.03 41.15 -24.15
C ARG A 493 68.78 41.89 -25.25
N GLU A 494 68.10 42.76 -25.98
CA GLU A 494 68.72 43.60 -27.02
C GLU A 494 69.70 44.59 -26.40
N SER A 495 69.40 45.13 -25.21
CA SER A 495 70.36 45.95 -24.43
C SER A 495 71.59 45.14 -24.01
N LEU A 496 71.39 43.91 -23.53
CA LEU A 496 72.47 43.01 -23.15
C LEU A 496 73.34 42.61 -24.35
N GLU A 497 72.71 42.31 -25.50
CA GLU A 497 73.41 41.97 -26.75
C GLU A 497 74.34 43.09 -27.19
N ARG A 498 73.86 44.33 -27.21
CA ARG A 498 74.68 45.51 -27.56
C ARG A 498 75.85 45.67 -26.59
N MET A 499 75.60 45.54 -25.29
CA MET A 499 76.64 45.76 -24.28
C MET A 499 77.73 44.67 -24.29
N VAL A 500 77.36 43.42 -24.54
CA VAL A 500 78.32 42.29 -24.61
C VAL A 500 79.12 42.33 -25.91
N VAL A 501 78.49 42.72 -27.03
CA VAL A 501 79.19 42.90 -28.31
C VAL A 501 80.19 44.05 -28.24
N ASP A 502 79.79 45.19 -27.69
CA ASP A 502 80.69 46.34 -27.50
C ASP A 502 81.87 45.97 -26.59
N PHE A 503 81.63 45.18 -25.54
CA PHE A 503 82.68 44.68 -24.65
C PHE A 503 83.67 43.73 -25.36
N ALA A 504 83.17 42.84 -26.21
CA ALA A 504 84.00 41.91 -26.97
C ALA A 504 84.84 42.60 -28.05
N LEU A 505 84.28 43.63 -28.71
CA LEU A 505 84.96 44.46 -29.71
C LEU A 505 86.09 45.30 -29.12
N ASP A 506 85.83 45.96 -27.99
CA ASP A 506 86.84 46.77 -27.29
C ASP A 506 87.99 45.90 -26.77
N LYS A 507 87.75 44.61 -26.50
CA LYS A 507 88.73 43.69 -25.88
C LYS A 507 88.73 42.29 -26.49
N PRO A 508 89.38 42.12 -27.64
CA PRO A 508 89.40 40.84 -28.36
C PRO A 508 90.12 39.71 -27.60
N HIS A 509 91.00 40.05 -26.64
CA HIS A 509 91.79 39.10 -25.85
C HIS A 509 90.99 38.28 -24.82
N TYR A 510 89.76 38.72 -24.47
CA TYR A 510 88.85 37.95 -23.59
C TYR A 510 87.79 37.15 -24.37
N ALA A 511 87.53 37.53 -25.62
CA ALA A 511 86.56 36.88 -26.50
C ALA A 511 87.16 35.73 -27.31
N THR A 512 88.44 35.83 -27.71
CA THR A 512 89.11 34.83 -28.56
C THR A 512 90.49 34.50 -27.98
N GLU A 513 90.82 33.21 -27.83
CA GLU A 513 92.08 32.75 -27.21
C GLU A 513 93.36 33.19 -27.97
N ALA A 514 93.23 33.80 -29.15
CA ALA A 514 94.32 34.21 -30.04
C ALA A 514 94.56 35.73 -30.16
N GLY A 515 93.84 36.60 -29.44
CA GLY A 515 94.20 38.03 -29.32
C GLY A 515 94.18 38.91 -30.58
N SER A 516 93.60 38.46 -31.70
CA SER A 516 93.45 39.26 -32.94
C SER A 516 92.12 40.01 -33.00
N SER A 517 92.09 41.17 -33.67
CA SER A 517 90.88 41.97 -33.92
C SER A 517 89.79 41.14 -34.61
N LEU A 518 88.56 41.21 -34.11
CA LEU A 518 87.42 40.40 -34.56
C LEU A 518 86.98 40.76 -36.00
N ASN A 519 86.64 39.74 -36.80
CA ASN A 519 86.04 39.91 -38.14
C ASN A 519 84.50 39.91 -38.04
N ASP A 520 83.78 40.54 -38.95
CA ASP A 520 82.32 40.75 -38.87
C ASP A 520 81.51 39.44 -38.68
N VAL A 521 82.02 38.32 -39.18
CA VAL A 521 81.42 36.99 -39.03
C VAL A 521 81.47 36.49 -37.57
N GLN A 522 82.52 36.81 -36.82
CA GLN A 522 82.68 36.41 -35.42
C GLN A 522 81.83 37.27 -34.48
N VAL A 523 81.57 38.52 -34.86
CA VAL A 523 80.65 39.41 -34.13
C VAL A 523 79.20 38.91 -34.24
N ALA A 524 78.80 38.41 -35.41
CA ALA A 524 77.49 37.78 -35.61
C ALA A 524 77.34 36.46 -34.83
N GLU A 525 78.42 35.68 -34.69
CA GLU A 525 78.44 34.47 -33.86
C GLU A 525 78.30 34.79 -32.36
N ILE A 526 78.98 35.84 -31.87
CA ILE A 526 78.85 36.32 -30.50
C ILE A 526 77.43 36.83 -30.23
N ARG A 527 76.81 37.55 -31.18
CA ARG A 527 75.39 37.96 -31.08
C ARG A 527 74.45 36.77 -30.96
N GLY A 528 74.65 35.73 -31.78
CA GLY A 528 73.89 34.48 -31.69
C GLY A 528 74.04 33.80 -30.32
N LYS A 529 75.27 33.67 -29.82
CA LYS A 529 75.55 33.06 -28.51
C LYS A 529 75.01 33.89 -27.34
N VAL A 530 75.01 35.22 -27.45
CA VAL A 530 74.42 36.11 -26.43
C VAL A 530 72.89 36.08 -26.48
N ALA A 531 72.27 35.93 -27.66
CA ALA A 531 70.84 35.70 -27.80
C ALA A 531 70.40 34.36 -27.17
N GLU A 532 71.30 33.36 -27.15
CA GLU A 532 71.15 32.10 -26.41
C GLU A 532 71.48 32.20 -24.90
N GLY A 533 71.96 33.36 -24.44
CA GLY A 533 72.23 33.66 -23.02
C GLY A 533 73.66 33.41 -22.54
N ASP A 534 74.57 33.04 -23.44
CA ASP A 534 75.98 32.78 -23.15
C ASP A 534 76.79 34.09 -23.10
N VAL A 535 77.19 34.49 -21.89
CA VAL A 535 78.01 35.69 -21.61
C VAL A 535 79.42 35.34 -21.14
N THR A 536 79.91 34.14 -21.49
CA THR A 536 81.20 33.59 -21.05
C THR A 536 82.40 34.54 -21.20
N PRO A 537 82.55 35.33 -22.29
CA PRO A 537 83.67 36.28 -22.42
C PRO A 537 83.69 37.37 -21.35
N VAL A 538 82.50 37.87 -20.97
CA VAL A 538 82.36 38.91 -19.93
C VAL A 538 82.58 38.31 -18.54
N LEU A 539 82.10 37.09 -18.29
CA LEU A 539 82.34 36.35 -17.05
C LEU A 539 83.84 36.07 -16.81
N ARG A 540 84.58 35.69 -17.85
CA ARG A 540 86.04 35.48 -17.76
C ARG A 540 86.79 36.76 -17.43
N ALA A 541 86.39 37.89 -18.04
CA ALA A 541 86.98 39.18 -17.74
C ALA A 541 86.65 39.63 -16.31
N PHE A 542 85.39 39.46 -15.88
CA PHE A 542 84.96 39.72 -14.51
C PHE A 542 85.79 38.90 -13.50
N GLU A 543 85.90 37.58 -13.67
CA GLU A 543 86.60 36.69 -12.74
C GLU A 543 88.10 37.01 -12.62
N LYS A 544 88.74 37.36 -13.75
CA LYS A 544 90.15 37.73 -13.77
C LYS A 544 90.40 39.09 -13.13
N ASP A 545 89.55 40.07 -13.41
CA ASP A 545 89.70 41.43 -12.86
C ASP A 545 89.29 41.50 -11.38
N LEU A 546 88.41 40.59 -10.91
CA LEU A 546 88.07 40.43 -9.49
C LEU A 546 89.27 40.02 -8.63
N ARG A 547 90.24 39.30 -9.20
CA ARG A 547 91.48 38.92 -8.50
C ARG A 547 92.37 40.13 -8.17
N SER A 548 92.16 41.28 -8.81
CA SER A 548 92.88 42.54 -8.54
C SER A 548 91.94 43.75 -8.56
N PRO A 549 91.11 43.93 -7.51
CA PRO A 549 89.93 44.78 -7.57
C PRO A 549 90.26 46.27 -7.76
N PHE A 550 91.35 46.77 -7.17
CA PHE A 550 91.72 48.18 -7.26
C PHE A 550 92.23 48.55 -8.66
N MET A 551 93.01 47.69 -9.32
CA MET A 551 93.54 47.96 -10.65
C MET A 551 92.50 47.72 -11.75
N GLY A 552 91.65 46.70 -11.61
CA GLY A 552 90.56 46.43 -12.56
C GLY A 552 89.47 47.51 -12.57
N THR A 553 89.21 48.14 -11.42
CA THR A 553 88.24 49.25 -11.32
C THR A 553 88.80 50.54 -11.93
N LEU A 554 90.08 50.85 -11.69
CA LEU A 554 90.72 52.07 -12.20
C LEU A 554 90.85 52.06 -13.72
N ARG A 555 91.00 50.88 -14.32
CA ARG A 555 91.04 50.68 -15.79
C ARG A 555 89.66 50.70 -16.44
N GLY A 556 88.59 50.59 -15.64
CA GLY A 556 87.18 50.62 -16.07
C GLY A 556 86.56 49.26 -16.42
N ASP A 557 87.34 48.19 -16.31
CA ASP A 557 87.03 46.86 -16.88
C ASP A 557 86.10 46.06 -15.96
N LEU A 558 86.38 46.15 -14.66
CA LEU A 558 85.59 45.49 -13.63
C LEU A 558 84.21 46.14 -13.46
N VAL A 559 84.13 47.46 -13.62
CA VAL A 559 82.85 48.20 -13.48
C VAL A 559 81.90 47.86 -14.63
N ARG A 560 82.41 47.79 -15.87
CA ARG A 560 81.59 47.47 -17.05
C ARG A 560 81.12 46.01 -17.03
N SER A 561 81.98 45.05 -16.66
CA SER A 561 81.60 43.64 -16.53
C SER A 561 80.61 43.40 -15.40
N LEU A 562 80.75 44.10 -14.26
CA LEU A 562 79.78 44.09 -13.17
C LEU A 562 78.43 44.69 -13.59
N LEU A 563 78.42 45.77 -14.37
CA LEU A 563 77.19 46.38 -14.89
C LEU A 563 76.43 45.43 -15.83
N ILE A 564 77.15 44.71 -16.71
CA ILE A 564 76.58 43.66 -17.56
C ILE A 564 75.94 42.56 -16.71
N GLN A 565 76.60 42.15 -15.62
CA GLN A 565 76.11 41.10 -14.74
C GLN A 565 74.89 41.53 -13.91
N VAL A 566 74.79 42.81 -13.54
CA VAL A 566 73.57 43.37 -12.94
C VAL A 566 72.41 43.39 -13.94
N GLN A 567 72.66 43.69 -15.22
CA GLN A 567 71.61 43.62 -16.24
C GLN A 567 71.18 42.17 -16.53
N LYS A 568 72.12 41.22 -16.54
CA LYS A 568 71.78 39.80 -16.67
C LYS A 568 70.93 39.31 -15.50
N THR A 569 71.29 39.67 -14.26
CA THR A 569 70.47 39.29 -13.09
C THR A 569 69.10 39.96 -13.08
N LYS A 570 68.94 41.18 -13.62
CA LYS A 570 67.62 41.80 -13.82
C LYS A 570 66.75 40.97 -14.79
N VAL A 571 67.30 40.55 -15.93
CA VAL A 571 66.60 39.71 -16.91
C VAL A 571 66.25 38.35 -16.31
N ASP A 572 67.20 37.68 -15.66
CA ASP A 572 66.97 36.38 -15.03
C ASP A 572 65.91 36.45 -13.92
N LEU A 573 65.89 37.55 -13.15
CA LEU A 573 64.88 37.81 -12.14
C LEU A 573 63.49 38.04 -12.77
N GLU A 574 63.40 38.77 -13.88
CA GLU A 574 62.13 39.02 -14.58
C GLU A 574 61.56 37.72 -15.21
N VAL A 575 62.43 36.86 -15.77
CA VAL A 575 62.04 35.51 -16.22
C VAL A 575 61.59 34.63 -15.05
N ALA A 576 62.28 34.69 -13.91
CA ALA A 576 61.87 33.94 -12.72
C ALA A 576 60.54 34.45 -12.14
N MET A 577 60.32 35.77 -12.11
CA MET A 577 59.07 36.38 -11.64
C MET A 577 57.89 36.01 -12.56
N THR A 578 58.09 36.00 -13.87
CA THR A 578 57.06 35.55 -14.83
C THR A 578 56.79 34.04 -14.71
N GLY A 579 57.83 33.24 -14.42
CA GLY A 579 57.68 31.83 -14.04
C GLY A 579 56.83 31.62 -12.79
N ILE A 580 57.01 32.44 -11.75
CA ILE A 580 56.22 32.39 -10.51
C ILE A 580 54.76 32.76 -10.77
N ASP A 581 54.48 33.80 -11.56
CA ASP A 581 53.11 34.18 -11.91
C ASP A 581 52.40 33.06 -12.66
N SER A 582 53.10 32.39 -13.58
CA SER A 582 52.57 31.21 -14.30
C SER A 582 52.26 30.04 -13.36
N LEU A 583 53.06 29.83 -12.30
CA LEU A 583 52.84 28.79 -11.31
C LEU A 583 51.65 29.13 -10.40
N LEU A 584 51.54 30.36 -9.90
CA LEU A 584 50.39 30.81 -9.11
C LEU A 584 49.10 30.70 -9.93
N LYS A 585 49.14 31.03 -11.22
CA LYS A 585 48.01 30.87 -12.13
C LYS A 585 47.67 29.41 -12.41
N SER A 586 48.67 28.52 -12.49
CA SER A 586 48.44 27.08 -12.66
C SER A 586 47.76 26.43 -11.46
N GLN A 587 47.99 26.95 -10.25
CA GLN A 587 47.39 26.48 -9.00
C GLN A 587 46.01 27.09 -8.73
N GLU A 588 45.66 28.20 -9.39
CA GLU A 588 44.34 28.84 -9.29
C GLU A 588 43.19 27.86 -9.63
N LEU A 589 43.41 26.98 -10.62
CA LEU A 589 42.43 25.95 -11.00
C LEU A 589 42.24 24.92 -9.89
N VAL A 590 43.32 24.52 -9.20
CA VAL A 590 43.24 23.62 -8.05
C VAL A 590 42.51 24.29 -6.90
N PHE A 591 42.82 25.56 -6.60
CA PHE A 591 42.08 26.33 -5.59
C PHE A 591 40.60 26.52 -5.95
N GLY A 592 40.26 26.67 -7.23
CA GLY A 592 38.88 26.70 -7.73
C GLY A 592 38.13 25.40 -7.48
N PHE A 593 38.73 24.24 -7.76
CA PHE A 593 38.13 22.93 -7.48
C PHE A 593 38.01 22.64 -5.98
N VAL A 594 39.02 23.01 -5.19
CA VAL A 594 38.97 22.88 -3.72
C VAL A 594 37.87 23.76 -3.13
N GLY A 595 37.66 24.98 -3.65
CA GLY A 595 36.56 25.86 -3.24
C GLY A 595 35.16 25.36 -3.62
N LEU A 596 35.04 24.62 -4.73
CA LEU A 596 33.76 24.06 -5.22
C LEU A 596 33.33 22.79 -4.45
N THR A 597 34.29 22.04 -3.92
CA THR A 597 34.04 20.74 -3.27
C THR A 597 33.07 20.80 -2.08
N PRO A 598 33.19 21.77 -1.13
CA PRO A 598 32.23 21.89 -0.03
C PRO A 598 30.79 22.16 -0.50
N GLY A 599 30.61 22.98 -1.55
CA GLY A 599 29.28 23.32 -2.10
C GLY A 599 28.56 22.12 -2.71
N VAL A 600 29.30 21.27 -3.44
CA VAL A 600 28.77 20.02 -4.01
C VAL A 600 28.41 19.01 -2.92
N LEU A 601 29.26 18.87 -1.90
CA LEU A 601 29.03 17.94 -0.78
C LEU A 601 27.77 18.31 0.01
N VAL A 602 27.60 19.59 0.34
CA VAL A 602 26.41 20.09 1.05
C VAL A 602 25.16 19.89 0.20
N SER A 603 25.19 20.24 -1.09
CA SER A 603 24.05 20.07 -2.01
C SER A 603 23.65 18.60 -2.16
N TYR A 604 24.62 17.69 -2.32
CA TYR A 604 24.37 16.26 -2.38
C TYR A 604 23.79 15.71 -1.07
N SER A 605 24.30 16.19 0.07
CA SER A 605 23.80 15.78 1.39
C SER A 605 22.35 16.23 1.62
N ILE A 606 21.99 17.45 1.21
CA ILE A 606 20.61 17.96 1.29
C ILE A 606 19.68 17.15 0.37
N LEU A 607 20.09 16.87 -0.87
CA LEU A 607 19.30 16.06 -1.80
C LEU A 607 19.09 14.64 -1.28
N ARG A 608 20.13 14.02 -0.72
CA ARG A 608 20.03 12.68 -0.11
C ARG A 608 19.13 12.69 1.13
N TYR A 609 19.23 13.73 1.97
CA TYR A 609 18.37 13.91 3.14
C TYR A 609 16.90 14.07 2.74
N LEU A 610 16.60 14.96 1.79
CA LEU A 610 15.24 15.15 1.26
C LEU A 610 14.69 13.84 0.69
N ARG A 611 15.45 13.16 -0.18
CA ARG A 611 15.03 11.88 -0.76
C ARG A 611 14.82 10.79 0.31
N GLY A 612 15.62 10.78 1.37
CA GLY A 612 15.46 9.85 2.50
C GLY A 612 14.21 10.14 3.33
N VAL A 613 13.92 11.40 3.63
CA VAL A 613 12.76 11.82 4.43
C VAL A 613 11.45 11.61 3.66
N PHE A 614 11.42 11.95 2.37
CA PHE A 614 10.24 11.74 1.51
C PHE A 614 10.08 10.28 1.07
N GLY A 615 11.18 9.57 0.80
CA GLY A 615 11.16 8.18 0.30
C GLY A 615 11.06 7.09 1.37
N GLY A 616 11.54 7.32 2.59
CA GLY A 616 11.61 6.31 3.65
C GLY A 616 10.25 5.76 4.11
N ARG A 617 9.18 6.57 3.97
CA ARG A 617 7.81 6.16 4.33
C ARG A 617 7.23 5.14 3.36
N THR A 618 7.63 5.16 2.10
CA THR A 618 7.14 4.23 1.08
C THR A 618 7.78 2.86 1.23
N GLY A 619 9.09 2.80 1.47
CA GLY A 619 9.82 1.55 1.73
C GLY A 619 9.32 0.81 2.97
N GLN A 620 9.15 1.51 4.10
CA GLN A 620 8.66 0.88 5.34
C GLN A 620 7.24 0.31 5.20
N ARG A 621 6.37 0.95 4.41
CA ARG A 621 5.01 0.46 4.11
C ARG A 621 5.06 -0.80 3.24
N GLN A 622 6.00 -0.86 2.29
CA GLN A 622 6.18 -2.02 1.43
C GLN A 622 6.71 -3.22 2.21
N THR A 623 7.74 -3.05 3.05
CA THR A 623 8.26 -4.12 3.94
C THR A 623 7.19 -4.65 4.89
N ARG A 624 6.33 -3.78 5.44
CA ARG A 624 5.19 -4.23 6.26
C ARG A 624 4.21 -5.09 5.48
N LYS A 625 3.90 -4.73 4.22
CA LYS A 625 3.01 -5.52 3.35
C LYS A 625 3.66 -6.84 2.93
N ALA A 626 4.95 -6.85 2.61
CA ALA A 626 5.73 -8.05 2.33
C ALA A 626 5.70 -9.01 3.52
N GLY A 627 5.93 -8.50 4.73
CA GLY A 627 5.82 -9.27 5.97
C GLY A 627 4.42 -9.84 6.22
N LYS A 628 3.35 -9.13 5.83
CA LYS A 628 1.99 -9.68 5.86
C LYS A 628 1.81 -10.83 4.87
N ALA A 629 2.27 -10.66 3.63
CA ALA A 629 2.21 -11.71 2.61
C ALA A 629 2.96 -12.99 3.03
N VAL A 630 4.16 -12.86 3.62
CA VAL A 630 4.93 -14.00 4.15
C VAL A 630 4.18 -14.70 5.28
N ARG A 631 3.54 -13.96 6.18
CA ARG A 631 2.74 -14.56 7.26
C ARG A 631 1.52 -15.32 6.73
N ILE A 632 0.87 -14.81 5.67
CA ILE A 632 -0.23 -15.51 4.99
C ILE A 632 0.29 -16.80 4.34
N LEU A 633 1.42 -16.73 3.62
CA LEU A 633 2.04 -17.90 3.00
C LEU A 633 2.41 -18.97 4.03
N ARG A 634 2.89 -18.56 5.21
CA ARG A 634 3.16 -19.46 6.34
C ARG A 634 1.88 -20.02 6.96
N ASN A 635 0.79 -19.24 7.00
CA ASN A 635 -0.49 -19.76 7.46
C ASN A 635 -1.04 -20.80 6.48
N ILE A 636 -0.90 -20.58 5.18
CA ILE A 636 -1.23 -21.55 4.12
C ILE A 636 -0.41 -22.83 4.28
N ASP A 637 0.91 -22.70 4.44
CA ASP A 637 1.82 -23.83 4.70
C ASP A 637 1.38 -24.65 5.92
N ARG A 638 1.00 -23.95 7.00
CA ARG A 638 0.47 -24.57 8.20
C ARG A 638 -0.86 -25.29 7.96
N ILE A 639 -1.81 -24.68 7.24
CA ILE A 639 -3.09 -25.30 6.91
C ILE A 639 -2.87 -26.58 6.11
N LEU A 640 -2.04 -26.54 5.06
CA LEU A 640 -1.73 -27.72 4.24
C LEU A 640 -0.98 -28.82 5.02
N SER A 641 -0.14 -28.43 5.98
CA SER A 641 0.64 -29.39 6.80
C SER A 641 -0.16 -29.98 7.97
N GLU A 642 -1.14 -29.24 8.49
CA GLU A 642 -1.99 -29.63 9.63
C GLU A 642 -3.27 -30.35 9.17
N ALA A 643 -3.66 -30.17 7.91
CA ALA A 643 -4.82 -30.82 7.30
C ALA A 643 -4.70 -32.34 7.38
N ARG A 644 -5.75 -32.99 7.90
CA ARG A 644 -5.88 -34.44 7.86
C ARG A 644 -6.48 -34.81 6.51
N PRO A 645 -5.80 -35.59 5.66
CA PRO A 645 -6.36 -36.01 4.38
C PRO A 645 -7.60 -36.87 4.63
N THR A 646 -8.72 -36.51 3.98
CA THR A 646 -9.90 -37.37 3.88
C THR A 646 -9.55 -38.61 3.04
N GLU A 647 -10.37 -39.66 3.04
CA GLU A 647 -10.12 -40.94 2.36
C GLU A 647 -9.76 -40.81 0.86
N THR A 648 -10.15 -39.70 0.23
CA THR A 648 -9.87 -39.32 -1.17
C THR A 648 -8.61 -38.44 -1.35
N ASN A 649 -7.74 -38.27 -0.34
CA ASN A 649 -6.62 -37.32 -0.33
C ASN A 649 -7.04 -35.85 -0.56
N LEU A 650 -8.30 -35.52 -0.29
CA LEU A 650 -8.85 -34.15 -0.33
C LEU A 650 -8.76 -33.49 1.05
N LEU A 651 -8.78 -32.15 1.07
CA LEU A 651 -8.85 -31.38 2.31
C LEU A 651 -10.27 -31.42 2.89
N SER A 652 -10.38 -31.40 4.22
CA SER A 652 -11.65 -31.13 4.91
C SER A 652 -12.25 -29.78 4.45
N TYR A 653 -13.59 -29.70 4.38
CA TYR A 653 -14.34 -28.50 3.99
C TYR A 653 -13.80 -27.23 4.68
N LYS A 654 -13.60 -27.30 6.00
CA LYS A 654 -13.04 -26.21 6.79
C LYS A 654 -11.67 -25.76 6.32
N ASP A 655 -10.73 -26.69 6.14
CA ASP A 655 -9.35 -26.37 5.78
C ASP A 655 -9.26 -25.85 4.35
N HIS A 656 -10.09 -26.37 3.46
CA HIS A 656 -10.21 -25.89 2.09
C HIS A 656 -10.79 -24.47 2.01
N GLY A 657 -11.85 -24.18 2.77
CA GLY A 657 -12.39 -22.84 2.89
C GLY A 657 -11.40 -21.85 3.50
N LEU A 658 -10.62 -22.27 4.51
CA LEU A 658 -9.55 -21.45 5.10
C LEU A 658 -8.41 -21.17 4.11
N LEU A 659 -8.03 -22.16 3.31
CA LEU A 659 -7.06 -21.99 2.23
C LEU A 659 -7.53 -20.90 1.25
N LEU A 660 -8.78 -21.01 0.80
CA LEU A 660 -9.39 -20.05 -0.13
C LEU A 660 -9.45 -18.63 0.46
N CYS A 661 -9.77 -18.51 1.76
CA CYS A 661 -9.73 -17.24 2.50
C CYS A 661 -8.33 -16.60 2.45
N GLU A 662 -7.29 -17.36 2.81
CA GLU A 662 -5.92 -16.86 2.86
C GLU A 662 -5.38 -16.51 1.46
N VAL A 663 -5.71 -17.32 0.45
CA VAL A 663 -5.43 -17.07 -0.97
C VAL A 663 -6.08 -15.76 -1.43
N HIS A 664 -7.34 -15.53 -1.07
CA HIS A 664 -8.06 -14.30 -1.40
C HIS A 664 -7.42 -13.05 -0.74
N VAL A 665 -7.04 -13.15 0.54
CA VAL A 665 -6.35 -12.05 1.23
C VAL A 665 -4.98 -11.77 0.59
N LEU A 666 -4.23 -12.82 0.21
CA LEU A 666 -2.93 -12.70 -0.43
C LEU A 666 -3.03 -11.96 -1.76
N ARG A 667 -4.02 -12.28 -2.60
CA ARG A 667 -4.28 -11.57 -3.87
C ARG A 667 -4.44 -10.08 -3.68
N ASN A 668 -5.24 -9.63 -2.71
CA ASN A 668 -5.48 -8.20 -2.48
C ASN A 668 -4.19 -7.44 -2.08
N LEU A 669 -3.16 -8.16 -1.62
CA LEU A 669 -1.84 -7.59 -1.34
C LEU A 669 -0.92 -7.52 -2.57
N VAL A 670 -1.13 -8.37 -3.59
CA VAL A 670 -0.25 -8.51 -4.77
C VAL A 670 -0.13 -7.22 -5.57
N ASP A 671 -1.25 -6.56 -5.88
CA ASP A 671 -1.30 -5.32 -6.68
C ASP A 671 -0.43 -4.20 -6.10
N LYS A 672 -0.18 -4.25 -4.78
CA LYS A 672 0.59 -3.25 -4.04
C LYS A 672 2.03 -3.71 -3.74
N LEU A 673 2.36 -4.96 -3.99
CA LEU A 673 3.62 -5.59 -3.64
C LEU A 673 4.54 -5.75 -4.85
N MET A 674 3.98 -6.11 -6.02
CA MET A 674 4.75 -6.51 -7.20
C MET A 674 4.34 -5.72 -8.47
N PRO A 675 5.24 -5.58 -9.46
CA PRO A 675 4.90 -5.05 -10.79
C PRO A 675 3.88 -5.94 -11.53
N ARG A 676 3.09 -5.36 -12.44
CA ARG A 676 1.97 -6.04 -13.12
C ARG A 676 2.32 -7.34 -13.85
N GLY A 677 3.49 -7.44 -14.47
CA GLY A 677 3.92 -8.65 -15.18
C GLY A 677 4.08 -9.83 -14.23
N VAL A 678 4.93 -9.66 -13.20
CA VAL A 678 5.17 -10.67 -12.15
C VAL A 678 3.89 -10.96 -11.34
N ALA A 679 3.07 -9.93 -11.12
CA ALA A 679 1.78 -10.10 -10.44
C ALA A 679 0.86 -11.06 -11.20
N ARG A 680 0.87 -11.07 -12.53
CA ARG A 680 0.05 -12.00 -13.32
C ARG A 680 0.50 -13.45 -13.12
N GLU A 681 1.80 -13.72 -13.28
CA GLU A 681 2.40 -15.05 -13.06
C GLU A 681 2.13 -15.54 -11.63
N PHE A 682 2.28 -14.67 -10.64
CA PHE A 682 1.98 -14.98 -9.24
C PHE A 682 0.51 -15.37 -9.05
N LEU A 683 -0.42 -14.69 -9.72
CA LEU A 683 -1.85 -14.99 -9.62
C LEU A 683 -2.23 -16.28 -10.36
N GLU A 684 -1.51 -16.64 -11.41
CA GLU A 684 -1.64 -17.94 -12.08
C GLU A 684 -1.19 -19.07 -11.14
N ASP A 685 -0.02 -18.93 -10.51
CA ASP A 685 0.48 -19.87 -9.50
C ASP A 685 -0.42 -19.98 -8.26
N LEU A 686 -1.00 -18.85 -7.85
CA LEU A 686 -1.96 -18.81 -6.75
C LEU A 686 -3.29 -19.49 -7.11
N GLY A 687 -3.66 -19.49 -8.40
CA GLY A 687 -4.80 -20.24 -8.92
C GLY A 687 -4.60 -21.75 -8.80
N ASP A 688 -3.39 -22.24 -9.08
CA ASP A 688 -3.04 -23.67 -8.89
C ASP A 688 -3.18 -24.12 -7.43
N LEU A 689 -2.90 -23.22 -6.48
CA LEU A 689 -3.08 -23.47 -5.04
C LEU A 689 -4.56 -23.55 -4.64
N SER A 690 -5.43 -22.76 -5.27
CA SER A 690 -6.87 -22.76 -4.98
C SER A 690 -7.64 -23.91 -5.63
N ASN A 691 -7.07 -24.56 -6.64
CA ASN A 691 -7.74 -25.61 -7.39
C ASN A 691 -7.90 -26.87 -6.51
N MET A 692 -9.06 -27.54 -6.60
CA MET A 692 -9.38 -28.81 -5.90
C MET A 692 -8.61 -30.00 -6.48
N LYS A 693 -7.29 -29.88 -6.54
CA LYS A 693 -6.37 -30.96 -6.88
C LYS A 693 -5.78 -31.51 -5.57
N GLY A 694 -5.35 -32.77 -5.58
CA GLY A 694 -4.82 -33.43 -4.37
C GLY A 694 -3.74 -32.60 -3.64
N ILE A 695 -3.68 -32.77 -2.31
CA ILE A 695 -2.85 -31.96 -1.38
C ILE A 695 -1.40 -31.81 -1.86
N GLN A 696 -0.83 -32.86 -2.46
CA GLN A 696 0.55 -32.85 -2.97
C GLN A 696 0.79 -31.80 -4.06
N LEU A 697 -0.17 -31.57 -4.95
CA LEU A 697 -0.05 -30.57 -6.01
C LEU A 697 -0.14 -29.15 -5.44
N GLN A 698 -1.01 -28.94 -4.46
CA GLN A 698 -1.13 -27.66 -3.75
C GLN A 698 0.15 -27.32 -2.96
N THR A 699 0.76 -28.28 -2.27
CA THR A 699 2.03 -28.08 -1.56
C THR A 699 3.18 -27.75 -2.53
N ARG A 700 3.25 -28.42 -3.68
CA ARG A 700 4.26 -28.08 -4.71
C ARG A 700 4.04 -26.67 -5.30
N ALA A 701 2.80 -26.27 -5.53
CA ALA A 701 2.48 -24.91 -5.97
C ALA A 701 2.93 -23.87 -4.92
N LEU A 702 2.71 -24.15 -3.64
CA LEU A 702 3.17 -23.30 -2.54
C LEU A 702 4.70 -23.14 -2.52
N GLU A 703 5.44 -24.24 -2.69
CA GLU A 703 6.90 -24.21 -2.76
C GLU A 703 7.41 -23.39 -3.96
N ARG A 704 6.77 -23.55 -5.13
CA ARG A 704 7.05 -22.77 -6.34
C ARG A 704 6.88 -21.27 -6.06
N ILE A 705 5.78 -20.88 -5.43
CA ILE A 705 5.51 -19.48 -5.07
C ILE A 705 6.57 -18.95 -4.10
N ARG A 706 6.91 -19.72 -3.06
CA ARG A 706 7.89 -19.31 -2.05
C ARG A 706 9.28 -19.09 -2.66
N TRP A 707 9.67 -19.94 -3.60
CA TRP A 707 10.97 -19.86 -4.27
C TRP A 707 11.01 -18.75 -5.35
N ALA A 708 10.07 -18.76 -6.29
CA ALA A 708 10.08 -17.85 -7.45
C ALA A 708 9.92 -16.37 -7.04
N TYR A 709 9.10 -16.10 -6.02
CA TYR A 709 8.76 -14.73 -5.63
C TYR A 709 9.46 -14.23 -4.35
N ALA A 710 10.46 -14.97 -3.86
CA ALA A 710 11.20 -14.64 -2.64
C ALA A 710 11.78 -13.21 -2.65
N ARG A 711 12.16 -12.68 -3.82
CA ARG A 711 12.71 -11.33 -3.97
C ARG A 711 11.73 -10.23 -3.56
N TRP A 712 10.45 -10.39 -3.87
CA TRP A 712 9.41 -9.39 -3.59
C TRP A 712 8.72 -9.59 -2.24
N LEU A 713 8.93 -10.75 -1.61
CA LEU A 713 8.43 -11.10 -0.28
C LEU A 713 9.42 -10.74 0.86
N LYS A 714 10.60 -10.20 0.53
CA LYS A 714 11.65 -9.82 1.50
C LYS A 714 11.50 -8.41 2.08
#